data_AF-A0AAU2P8Q2-F1
#
_entry.id   AF-A0AAU2P8Q2-F1
#
_cell.length_a   1.000
_cell.length_b   1.000
_cell.length_c   1.000
_cell.angle_alpha   90.00
_cell.angle_beta   90.00
_cell.angle_gamma   90.00
#
_symmetry.space_group_name_H-M   'P 1'
#
loop_
_entity.id
_entity.type
_entity.pdbx_description
1 polymer ?
#
loop_
_entity_poly.entity_id
_entity_poly.type
_entity_poly.pdbx_seq_one_letter_code
_entity_poly.pdbx_strand_id
1 'polypeptide(L)'
;MSLFSEGIFTPHTLLDERAIDILSAATQRCSGTVRPSDILYAAIDSGDQGVLSVLALTLAEGAQPRHLLETIAVYNPGSPDGQDFDFDGRRERFAPETLTALDGFAAEFARDEDRLRPVCLELLVASVLDHPDPGDRQFLRILDTAAAARTLRDQVRVSTEPPPALLDDTGRLRSEEFSADAWAVLEQAAECAGELGYDRLLPPHCFLALLGETEGLTERLVRLQIPPQLGLAKVAEMLSGAFRLSQHGKDAPPLHRDGLGEPLLALLRRAQRAAVVLGAELVDTPHLLDALLEDPPPRLASVFEAEPLRVDLARMRELLAQAVREARTTGPREVSFRLPPELPPAEDLTWLARTQGITPARHLERYFDPLGRALHRTTDNHVLITGPTGVGTTTLVRELARRAAAGELPFLRRKRLLHVDCRDVPDIESGAKLARIIAHVAGRTDLIVCLDGLGAMLRGPGGTDHVPALRSALKERRIHLIGVLSGQEYDDLLATDHALRELTTRIDMTEPDRASARDMVRQAADALEAEFRTEVDDRAVDRAVVMSGDYILNQRLPLAAVKVLRRACEDLDYRRTQLGDTRAVVDTEDVVRVIAEVSGVPAGQIAGTGGERTDYEQALGGSVFGQQEAVEVVASELRRIKSGLAGASSGPASVMLFAGLTGTGKTELAKTVASFYSSSKRLQTYPMENFSEPHSVSGIIGSPPGYIGFERGGRLINELNADPYCVFLLDEAEKAHPEVWRPFLNLFDEGWIVDQRGVKAHGDRAIFILTSNAGQEIISRMTREGRSDEEIVAGVKEALPQIGNHVRGGPVFTPEFVARIRRIIVFRPLDLDAMTGICRKLVGRQREFWLDKREKELIVPESLILYAADRGHLMNEKSGGKEGGRIIAKILSDLIENPILLEQERREEEFRQCARIELDFRPVGPGGGPRTDVRFSPAAEAGPGHE
;
A
#
# COMPACT_ATOMS: atom_id res chain seq x y z
N MET A 1 13.71 -50.09 -42.61
CA MET A 1 12.47 -50.86 -42.37
C MET A 1 11.34 -50.26 -43.21
N SER A 2 10.55 -51.06 -43.94
CA SER A 2 9.34 -50.57 -44.64
C SER A 2 8.14 -51.32 -44.12
N LEU A 3 7.17 -50.60 -43.53
CA LEU A 3 5.91 -51.18 -43.04
C LEU A 3 4.98 -51.61 -44.19
N PHE A 4 5.33 -51.26 -45.43
CA PHE A 4 4.64 -51.65 -46.64
C PHE A 4 5.60 -52.38 -47.58
N SER A 5 5.24 -53.59 -48.01
CA SER A 5 5.95 -54.34 -49.05
C SER A 5 5.06 -54.41 -50.29
N GLU A 6 5.58 -53.98 -51.45
CA GLU A 6 4.82 -53.90 -52.71
C GLU A 6 3.49 -53.12 -52.58
N GLY A 7 3.43 -52.15 -51.66
CA GLY A 7 2.23 -51.34 -51.41
C GLY A 7 1.20 -51.98 -50.47
N ILE A 8 1.49 -53.17 -49.93
CA ILE A 8 0.64 -53.89 -48.97
C ILE A 8 1.22 -53.76 -47.57
N PHE A 9 0.39 -53.46 -46.58
CA PHE A 9 0.75 -53.31 -45.18
C PHE A 9 1.20 -54.65 -44.57
N THR A 10 2.42 -54.67 -44.05
CA THR A 10 3.07 -55.86 -43.48
C THR A 10 3.59 -55.55 -42.08
N PRO A 11 2.73 -55.55 -41.04
CA PRO A 11 3.13 -55.15 -39.68
C PRO A 11 4.13 -56.13 -39.06
N HIS A 12 4.16 -57.39 -39.50
CA HIS A 12 5.13 -58.41 -39.07
C HIS A 12 6.59 -58.11 -39.41
N THR A 13 6.85 -57.01 -40.13
CA THR A 13 8.21 -56.47 -40.31
C THR A 13 8.72 -55.77 -39.04
N LEU A 14 7.83 -55.42 -38.12
CA LEU A 14 8.17 -55.03 -36.75
C LEU A 14 8.50 -56.28 -35.93
N LEU A 15 9.51 -56.17 -35.08
CA LEU A 15 9.96 -57.27 -34.19
C LEU A 15 9.38 -57.16 -32.77
N ASP A 16 8.45 -56.21 -32.52
CA ASP A 16 7.73 -56.04 -31.24
C ASP A 16 6.28 -56.50 -31.39
N GLU A 17 5.92 -57.59 -30.69
CA GLU A 17 4.58 -58.18 -30.70
C GLU A 17 3.49 -57.18 -30.27
N ARG A 18 3.77 -56.28 -29.31
CA ARG A 18 2.79 -55.29 -28.82
C ARG A 18 2.39 -54.31 -29.92
N ALA A 19 3.37 -53.82 -30.69
CA ALA A 19 3.14 -52.88 -31.77
C ALA A 19 2.41 -53.54 -32.95
N ILE A 20 2.74 -54.81 -33.24
CA ILE A 20 2.06 -55.61 -34.28
C ILE A 20 0.59 -55.82 -33.92
N ASP A 21 0.30 -56.19 -32.68
CA ASP A 21 -1.07 -56.47 -32.21
C ASP A 21 -1.94 -55.22 -32.28
N ILE A 22 -1.43 -54.07 -31.86
CA ILE A 22 -2.15 -52.79 -31.90
C ILE A 22 -2.43 -52.35 -33.34
N LEU A 23 -1.45 -52.46 -34.24
CA LEU A 23 -1.65 -52.13 -35.65
C LEU A 23 -2.65 -53.08 -36.31
N SER A 24 -2.61 -54.37 -35.97
CA SER A 24 -3.56 -55.36 -36.48
C SER A 24 -4.98 -55.08 -35.98
N ALA A 25 -5.15 -54.79 -34.68
CA ALA A 25 -6.43 -54.40 -34.09
C ALA A 25 -7.00 -53.12 -34.72
N ALA A 26 -6.16 -52.12 -35.01
CA ALA A 26 -6.58 -50.90 -35.69
C ALA A 26 -7.11 -51.16 -37.11
N THR A 27 -6.48 -52.09 -37.87
CA THR A 27 -6.95 -52.47 -39.20
C THR A 27 -8.29 -53.21 -39.17
N GLN A 28 -8.55 -54.03 -38.14
CA GLN A 28 -9.81 -54.75 -37.96
C GLN A 28 -10.95 -53.84 -37.53
N ARG A 29 -10.64 -52.74 -36.81
CA ARG A 29 -11.64 -51.77 -36.34
C ARG A 29 -12.14 -50.84 -37.46
N CYS A 30 -11.29 -50.50 -38.42
CA CYS A 30 -11.57 -49.41 -39.36
C CYS A 30 -12.83 -49.66 -40.21
N SER A 31 -13.59 -48.59 -40.52
CA SER A 31 -14.81 -48.64 -41.34
C SER A 31 -14.60 -48.05 -42.75
N GLY A 32 -13.40 -48.22 -43.30
CA GLY A 32 -13.04 -47.81 -44.67
C GLY A 32 -11.57 -47.45 -44.85
N THR A 33 -11.05 -46.54 -44.01
CA THR A 33 -9.64 -46.18 -43.97
C THR A 33 -9.14 -46.16 -42.53
N VAL A 34 -7.94 -46.66 -42.26
CA VAL A 34 -7.32 -46.62 -40.93
C VAL A 34 -6.91 -45.18 -40.60
N ARG A 35 -7.51 -44.63 -39.54
CA ARG A 35 -7.23 -43.29 -39.02
C ARG A 35 -6.28 -43.33 -37.82
N PRO A 36 -5.65 -42.20 -37.47
CA PRO A 36 -4.85 -42.08 -36.24
C PRO A 36 -5.65 -42.47 -34.99
N SER A 37 -6.94 -42.12 -34.91
CA SER A 37 -7.83 -42.52 -33.82
C SER A 37 -8.06 -44.03 -33.71
N ASP A 38 -7.98 -44.81 -34.79
CA ASP A 38 -8.11 -46.27 -34.74
C ASP A 38 -6.89 -46.92 -34.05
N ILE A 39 -5.69 -46.39 -34.33
CA ILE A 39 -4.45 -46.85 -33.68
C ILE A 39 -4.42 -46.40 -32.22
N LEU A 40 -4.84 -45.18 -31.92
CA LEU A 40 -4.95 -44.69 -30.55
C LEU A 40 -5.98 -45.48 -29.75
N TYR A 41 -7.12 -45.84 -30.35
CA TYR A 41 -8.12 -46.70 -29.73
C TYR A 41 -7.54 -48.07 -29.38
N ALA A 42 -6.91 -48.75 -30.34
CA ALA A 42 -6.29 -50.05 -30.13
C ALA A 42 -5.19 -50.00 -29.05
N ALA A 43 -4.41 -48.92 -29.00
CA ALA A 43 -3.40 -48.74 -27.97
C ALA A 43 -4.00 -48.59 -26.56
N ILE A 44 -5.09 -47.83 -26.40
CA ILE A 44 -5.76 -47.67 -25.10
C ILE A 44 -6.48 -48.96 -24.68
N ASP A 45 -7.12 -49.65 -25.63
CA ASP A 45 -7.85 -50.90 -25.39
C ASP A 45 -6.92 -52.07 -25.02
N SER A 46 -5.67 -52.06 -25.51
CA SER A 46 -4.65 -53.06 -25.18
C SER A 46 -4.29 -53.14 -23.69
N GLY A 47 -4.55 -52.09 -22.92
CA GLY A 47 -4.22 -52.04 -21.50
C GLY A 47 -2.75 -51.77 -21.17
N ASP A 48 -1.92 -51.41 -22.16
CA ASP A 48 -0.49 -51.16 -21.94
C ASP A 48 -0.25 -50.00 -20.96
N GLN A 49 0.39 -50.29 -19.82
CA GLN A 49 0.57 -49.33 -18.73
C GLN A 49 1.54 -48.21 -19.08
N GLY A 50 2.51 -48.46 -19.98
CA GLY A 50 3.44 -47.44 -20.45
C GLY A 50 2.71 -46.33 -21.21
N VAL A 51 1.83 -46.73 -22.12
CA VAL A 51 1.01 -45.78 -22.90
C VAL A 51 -0.08 -45.14 -22.03
N LEU A 52 -0.80 -45.93 -21.23
CA LEU A 52 -1.92 -45.45 -20.42
C LEU A 52 -1.50 -44.45 -19.35
N SER A 53 -0.33 -44.63 -18.73
CA SER A 53 0.18 -43.72 -17.72
C SER A 53 0.48 -42.33 -18.30
N VAL A 54 1.05 -42.26 -19.51
CA VAL A 54 1.32 -40.98 -20.18
C VAL A 54 0.04 -40.31 -20.67
N LEU A 55 -0.89 -41.07 -21.24
CA LEU A 55 -2.18 -40.53 -21.64
C LEU A 55 -2.94 -39.97 -20.43
N ALA A 56 -2.93 -40.66 -19.29
CA ALA A 56 -3.56 -40.18 -18.07
C ALA A 56 -2.99 -38.85 -17.56
N LEU A 57 -1.70 -38.58 -17.78
CA LEU A 57 -1.03 -37.33 -17.38
C LEU A 57 -1.36 -36.14 -18.29
N THR A 58 -1.85 -36.40 -19.50
CA THR A 58 -2.09 -35.40 -20.55
C THR A 58 -3.57 -35.19 -20.85
N LEU A 59 -4.43 -35.83 -20.06
CA LEU A 59 -5.87 -35.66 -20.06
C LEU A 59 -6.29 -34.42 -19.26
N ALA A 60 -7.43 -33.84 -19.65
CA ALA A 60 -8.10 -32.78 -18.91
C ALA A 60 -8.45 -33.21 -17.47
N GLU A 61 -8.52 -32.25 -16.55
CA GLU A 61 -8.76 -32.52 -15.13
C GLU A 61 -10.04 -33.37 -14.91
N GLY A 62 -9.89 -34.50 -14.22
CA GLY A 62 -10.98 -35.45 -13.95
C GLY A 62 -11.29 -36.45 -15.08
N ALA A 63 -10.64 -36.36 -16.25
CA ALA A 63 -10.78 -37.34 -17.32
C ALA A 63 -9.86 -38.57 -17.11
N GLN A 64 -10.31 -39.73 -17.60
CA GLN A 64 -9.56 -41.00 -17.55
C GLN A 64 -9.40 -41.57 -18.96
N PRO A 65 -8.37 -42.41 -19.24
CA PRO A 65 -8.16 -42.98 -20.56
C PRO A 65 -9.37 -43.71 -21.16
N ARG A 66 -10.23 -44.32 -20.32
CA ARG A 66 -11.50 -44.92 -20.76
C ARG A 66 -12.47 -43.92 -21.42
N HIS A 67 -12.47 -42.65 -20.98
CA HIS A 67 -13.32 -41.61 -21.57
C HIS A 67 -12.85 -41.27 -23.00
N LEU A 68 -11.57 -41.48 -23.33
CA LEU A 68 -11.07 -41.39 -24.71
C LEU A 68 -11.60 -42.54 -25.57
N LEU A 69 -11.62 -43.77 -25.07
CA LEU A 69 -12.23 -44.90 -25.79
C LEU A 69 -13.70 -44.64 -26.10
N GLU A 70 -14.46 -44.17 -25.12
CA GLU A 70 -15.87 -43.81 -25.28
C GLU A 70 -16.04 -42.70 -26.33
N THR A 71 -15.22 -41.66 -26.26
CA THR A 71 -15.26 -40.54 -27.21
C THR A 71 -14.93 -41.00 -28.63
N ILE A 72 -13.84 -41.76 -28.81
CA ILE A 72 -13.45 -42.29 -30.12
C ILE A 72 -14.53 -43.24 -30.64
N ALA A 73 -15.14 -44.09 -29.80
CA ALA A 73 -16.22 -44.99 -30.21
C ALA A 73 -17.50 -44.24 -30.64
N VAL A 74 -17.75 -43.04 -30.13
CA VAL A 74 -18.92 -42.23 -30.54
C VAL A 74 -18.68 -41.56 -31.90
N TYR A 75 -17.50 -40.97 -32.11
CA TYR A 75 -17.21 -40.17 -33.30
C TYR A 75 -16.53 -40.95 -34.44
N ASN A 76 -15.92 -42.08 -34.12
CA ASN A 76 -15.36 -43.07 -35.04
C ASN A 76 -15.76 -44.49 -34.58
N PRO A 77 -17.03 -44.90 -34.79
CA PRO A 77 -17.60 -46.13 -34.22
C PRO A 77 -16.99 -47.45 -34.72
N GLY A 78 -16.07 -47.42 -35.68
CA GLY A 78 -15.52 -48.62 -36.30
C GLY A 78 -16.58 -49.43 -37.07
N SER A 79 -16.18 -50.56 -37.66
CA SER A 79 -17.13 -51.48 -38.30
C SER A 79 -17.87 -52.29 -37.22
N PRO A 80 -19.22 -52.33 -37.22
CA PRO A 80 -19.96 -53.26 -36.37
C PRO A 80 -19.60 -54.69 -36.79
N ASP A 81 -19.12 -55.50 -35.84
CA ASP A 81 -18.79 -56.93 -35.98
C ASP A 81 -17.66 -57.34 -36.95
N GLY A 82 -16.87 -56.39 -37.49
CA GLY A 82 -15.69 -56.70 -38.33
C GLY A 82 -15.98 -57.48 -39.62
N GLN A 83 -17.25 -57.60 -40.03
CA GLN A 83 -17.68 -58.46 -41.15
C GLN A 83 -17.98 -57.71 -42.46
N ASP A 84 -18.12 -56.38 -42.43
CA ASP A 84 -18.60 -55.61 -43.58
C ASP A 84 -17.49 -54.93 -44.43
N PHE A 85 -16.22 -55.02 -44.03
CA PHE A 85 -15.10 -54.42 -44.77
C PHE A 85 -13.91 -55.37 -44.95
N ASP A 86 -13.69 -55.82 -46.18
CA ASP A 86 -12.52 -56.62 -46.57
C ASP A 86 -11.28 -55.72 -46.69
N PHE A 87 -10.52 -55.60 -45.61
CA PHE A 87 -9.32 -54.78 -45.54
C PHE A 87 -8.19 -55.44 -46.36
N ASP A 88 -8.02 -55.00 -47.61
CA ASP A 88 -7.03 -55.51 -48.56
C ASP A 88 -5.57 -55.12 -48.27
N GLY A 89 -5.32 -54.40 -47.16
CA GLY A 89 -3.98 -54.01 -46.71
C GLY A 89 -3.29 -52.96 -47.59
N ARG A 90 -3.94 -52.48 -48.65
CA ARG A 90 -3.28 -51.55 -49.58
C ARG A 90 -3.04 -50.20 -48.93
N ARG A 91 -1.95 -49.54 -49.32
CA ARG A 91 -1.55 -48.22 -48.78
C ARG A 91 -2.65 -47.15 -48.92
N GLU A 92 -3.52 -47.24 -49.92
CA GLU A 92 -4.67 -46.33 -50.10
C GLU A 92 -5.78 -46.51 -49.05
N ARG A 93 -5.74 -47.60 -48.25
CA ARG A 93 -6.65 -47.86 -47.12
C ARG A 93 -6.24 -47.18 -45.82
N PHE A 94 -5.19 -46.35 -45.84
CA PHE A 94 -4.75 -45.58 -44.69
C PHE A 94 -4.99 -44.09 -44.97
N ALA A 95 -5.45 -43.35 -43.96
CA ALA A 95 -5.57 -41.90 -44.08
C ALA A 95 -4.17 -41.28 -44.31
N PRO A 96 -4.06 -40.14 -45.04
CA PRO A 96 -2.77 -39.48 -45.30
C PRO A 96 -1.96 -39.19 -44.03
N GLU A 97 -2.64 -38.81 -42.95
CA GLU A 97 -2.07 -38.53 -41.64
C GLU A 97 -1.55 -39.80 -40.98
N THR A 98 -2.28 -40.92 -41.08
CA THR A 98 -1.82 -42.24 -40.62
C THR A 98 -0.57 -42.68 -41.38
N LEU A 99 -0.53 -42.50 -42.70
CA LEU A 99 0.64 -42.82 -43.51
C LEU A 99 1.86 -41.97 -43.10
N THR A 100 1.64 -40.68 -42.85
CA THR A 100 2.69 -39.76 -42.39
C THR A 100 3.25 -40.18 -41.02
N ALA A 101 2.36 -40.56 -40.08
CA ALA A 101 2.75 -41.07 -38.77
C ALA A 101 3.57 -42.37 -38.88
N LEU A 102 3.11 -43.34 -39.69
CA LEU A 102 3.77 -44.63 -39.86
C LEU A 102 5.13 -44.50 -40.58
N ASP A 103 5.22 -43.65 -41.60
CA ASP A 103 6.49 -43.39 -42.30
C ASP A 103 7.49 -42.67 -41.38
N GLY A 104 7.02 -41.70 -40.58
CA GLY A 104 7.83 -41.00 -39.59
C GLY A 104 8.37 -41.95 -38.51
N PHE A 105 7.49 -42.78 -37.95
CA PHE A 105 7.87 -43.84 -37.02
C PHE A 105 8.89 -44.81 -37.62
N ALA A 106 8.65 -45.32 -38.84
CA ALA A 106 9.56 -46.26 -39.50
C ALA A 106 10.94 -45.64 -39.77
N ALA A 107 10.99 -44.36 -40.12
CA ALA A 107 12.25 -43.63 -40.33
C ALA A 107 13.01 -43.40 -39.01
N GLU A 108 12.31 -43.15 -37.90
CA GLU A 108 12.91 -42.97 -36.57
C GLU A 108 13.40 -44.29 -35.99
N PHE A 109 12.59 -45.34 -36.06
CA PHE A 109 12.93 -46.69 -35.59
C PHE A 109 14.14 -47.28 -36.33
N ALA A 110 14.23 -47.08 -37.64
CA ALA A 110 15.34 -47.57 -38.46
C ALA A 110 16.70 -46.92 -38.15
N ARG A 111 16.76 -45.83 -37.36
CA ARG A 111 18.03 -45.19 -36.99
C ARG A 111 18.80 -45.97 -35.94
N ASP A 112 18.11 -46.67 -35.04
CA ASP A 112 18.72 -47.38 -33.90
C ASP A 112 17.78 -48.52 -33.43
N GLU A 113 17.58 -49.51 -34.30
CA GLU A 113 16.57 -50.57 -34.12
C GLU A 113 16.77 -51.38 -32.83
N ASP A 114 18.01 -51.69 -32.45
CA ASP A 114 18.30 -52.51 -31.26
C ASP A 114 17.99 -51.76 -29.96
N ARG A 115 18.18 -50.44 -29.95
CA ARG A 115 17.94 -49.58 -28.78
C ARG A 115 16.48 -49.18 -28.63
N LEU A 116 15.77 -48.99 -29.74
CA LEU A 116 14.36 -48.58 -29.75
C LEU A 116 13.39 -49.77 -29.66
N ARG A 117 13.85 -51.01 -29.90
CA ARG A 117 13.01 -52.21 -29.80
C ARG A 117 12.20 -52.33 -28.50
N PRO A 118 12.74 -52.04 -27.29
CA PRO A 118 11.99 -52.17 -26.04
C PRO A 118 10.86 -51.14 -25.86
N VAL A 119 10.91 -50.03 -26.60
CA VAL A 119 10.00 -48.88 -26.51
C VAL A 119 9.29 -48.60 -27.83
N CYS A 120 9.18 -49.63 -28.67
CA CYS A 120 8.66 -49.54 -30.03
C CYS A 120 7.20 -49.07 -30.04
N LEU A 121 6.39 -49.54 -29.09
CA LEU A 121 4.99 -49.15 -28.96
C LEU A 121 4.84 -47.67 -28.57
N GLU A 122 5.59 -47.23 -27.57
CA GLU A 122 5.55 -45.86 -27.06
C GLU A 122 5.96 -44.86 -28.16
N LEU A 123 6.96 -45.23 -28.97
CA LEU A 123 7.38 -44.46 -30.15
C LEU A 123 6.33 -44.44 -31.27
N LEU A 124 5.65 -45.57 -31.50
CA LEU A 124 4.56 -45.67 -32.48
C LEU A 124 3.39 -44.76 -32.09
N VAL A 125 2.93 -44.83 -30.84
CA VAL A 125 1.83 -44.00 -30.34
C VAL A 125 2.21 -42.52 -30.34
N ALA A 126 3.44 -42.17 -29.97
CA ALA A 126 3.92 -40.80 -30.06
C ALA A 126 3.86 -40.25 -31.50
N SER A 127 4.29 -41.05 -32.48
CA SER A 127 4.28 -40.67 -33.89
C SER A 127 2.86 -40.47 -34.45
N VAL A 128 1.90 -41.26 -33.96
CA VAL A 128 0.46 -41.13 -34.25
C VAL A 128 -0.12 -39.84 -33.64
N LEU A 129 0.24 -39.51 -32.40
CA LEU A 129 -0.22 -38.31 -31.71
C LEU A 129 0.37 -37.01 -32.28
N ASP A 130 1.52 -37.06 -32.95
CA ASP A 130 2.09 -35.92 -33.70
C ASP A 130 1.30 -35.58 -34.97
N HIS A 131 0.56 -36.55 -35.52
CA HIS A 131 -0.20 -36.40 -36.76
C HIS A 131 -1.69 -36.74 -36.57
N PRO A 132 -2.41 -36.04 -35.66
CA PRO A 132 -3.82 -36.29 -35.47
C PRO A 132 -4.61 -35.79 -36.68
N ASP A 133 -5.52 -36.63 -37.17
CA ASP A 133 -6.43 -36.31 -38.27
C ASP A 133 -7.25 -35.04 -37.95
N PRO A 134 -7.45 -34.12 -38.92
CA PRO A 134 -8.19 -32.87 -38.70
C PRO A 134 -9.62 -33.07 -38.16
N GLY A 135 -10.28 -34.17 -38.52
CA GLY A 135 -11.57 -34.58 -37.97
C GLY A 135 -11.46 -35.09 -36.53
N ASP A 136 -10.40 -35.83 -36.22
CA ASP A 136 -10.15 -36.38 -34.89
C ASP A 136 -9.85 -35.31 -33.83
N ARG A 137 -9.19 -34.22 -34.23
CA ARG A 137 -8.87 -33.06 -33.35
C ARG A 137 -10.11 -32.44 -32.69
N GLN A 138 -11.29 -32.54 -33.32
CA GLN A 138 -12.49 -31.91 -32.81
C GLN A 138 -13.03 -32.60 -31.56
N PHE A 139 -12.87 -33.93 -31.46
CA PHE A 139 -13.38 -34.73 -30.35
C PHE A 139 -12.28 -35.20 -29.38
N LEU A 140 -11.02 -35.23 -29.79
CA LEU A 140 -9.88 -35.52 -28.89
C LEU A 140 -9.50 -34.35 -27.96
N ARG A 141 -10.35 -33.33 -27.79
CA ARG A 141 -10.09 -32.13 -26.96
C ARG A 141 -9.79 -32.42 -25.49
N ILE A 142 -10.23 -33.58 -24.99
CA ILE A 142 -9.94 -34.01 -23.63
C ILE A 142 -8.49 -34.46 -23.44
N LEU A 143 -7.72 -34.64 -24.52
CA LEU A 143 -6.31 -35.03 -24.53
C LEU A 143 -5.46 -33.95 -25.19
N ASP A 144 -4.45 -33.44 -24.49
CA ASP A 144 -3.40 -32.63 -25.11
C ASP A 144 -2.47 -33.53 -25.92
N THR A 145 -2.86 -33.78 -27.18
CA THR A 145 -2.12 -34.64 -28.11
C THR A 145 -0.65 -34.24 -28.27
N ALA A 146 -0.33 -32.94 -28.25
CA ALA A 146 1.04 -32.46 -28.38
C ALA A 146 1.86 -32.69 -27.11
N ALA A 147 1.27 -32.49 -25.93
CA ALA A 147 1.92 -32.84 -24.66
C ALA A 147 2.10 -34.35 -24.51
N ALA A 148 1.11 -35.14 -24.93
CA ALA A 148 1.14 -36.60 -24.89
C ALA A 148 2.26 -37.15 -25.78
N ALA A 149 2.36 -36.65 -27.02
CA ALA A 149 3.43 -37.03 -27.95
C ALA A 149 4.82 -36.67 -27.41
N ARG A 150 5.00 -35.44 -26.87
CA ARG A 150 6.26 -35.02 -26.24
C ARG A 150 6.64 -35.92 -25.06
N THR A 151 5.69 -36.20 -24.17
CA THR A 151 5.94 -37.01 -22.96
C THR A 151 6.30 -38.45 -23.32
N LEU A 152 5.64 -39.07 -24.31
CA LEU A 152 6.01 -40.39 -24.81
C LEU A 152 7.40 -40.37 -25.47
N ARG A 153 7.74 -39.35 -26.26
CA ARG A 153 9.08 -39.19 -26.84
C ARG A 153 10.15 -38.97 -25.76
N ASP A 154 9.85 -38.21 -24.71
CA ASP A 154 10.74 -38.04 -23.57
C ASP A 154 10.93 -39.38 -22.84
N GLN A 155 9.87 -40.16 -22.63
CA GLN A 155 9.97 -41.50 -22.04
C GLN A 155 10.82 -42.46 -22.91
N VAL A 156 10.65 -42.41 -24.24
CA VAL A 156 11.50 -43.13 -25.19
C VAL A 156 12.95 -42.67 -25.07
N ARG A 157 13.20 -41.35 -25.03
CA ARG A 157 14.54 -40.77 -24.88
C ARG A 157 15.18 -41.22 -23.57
N VAL A 158 14.48 -41.17 -22.44
CA VAL A 158 14.97 -41.59 -21.12
C VAL A 158 15.30 -43.07 -21.07
N SER A 159 14.47 -43.89 -21.70
CA SER A 159 14.65 -45.34 -21.70
C SER A 159 15.78 -45.79 -22.62
N THR A 160 16.17 -44.93 -23.57
CA THR A 160 17.18 -45.24 -24.56
C THR A 160 18.50 -44.52 -24.30
N GLU A 161 18.52 -43.25 -23.89
CA GLU A 161 19.74 -42.46 -23.62
C GLU A 161 20.39 -42.85 -22.29
N PRO A 162 21.73 -43.01 -22.24
CA PRO A 162 22.41 -43.18 -20.98
C PRO A 162 22.24 -41.89 -20.15
N PRO A 163 21.83 -41.99 -18.87
CA PRO A 163 21.65 -40.81 -18.04
C PRO A 163 23.00 -40.11 -17.81
N PRO A 164 23.00 -38.79 -17.51
CA PRO A 164 24.22 -38.04 -17.25
C PRO A 164 25.02 -38.68 -16.12
N ALA A 165 26.35 -38.63 -16.22
CA ALA A 165 27.21 -39.24 -15.21
C ALA A 165 26.98 -38.55 -13.86
N LEU A 166 26.59 -39.34 -12.85
CA LEU A 166 26.40 -38.88 -11.46
C LEU A 166 27.74 -38.52 -10.77
N LEU A 167 28.83 -39.08 -11.27
CA LEU A 167 30.18 -38.88 -10.75
C LEU A 167 30.99 -38.04 -11.73
N ASP A 168 31.81 -37.14 -11.20
CA ASP A 168 32.85 -36.45 -11.96
C ASP A 168 34.05 -37.37 -12.24
N ASP A 169 35.02 -36.86 -13.01
CA ASP A 169 36.25 -37.59 -13.37
C ASP A 169 37.11 -37.97 -12.14
N THR A 170 36.83 -37.39 -10.96
CA THR A 170 37.51 -37.68 -9.69
C THR A 170 36.75 -38.70 -8.83
N GLY A 171 35.61 -39.19 -9.30
CA GLY A 171 34.76 -40.15 -8.59
C GLY A 171 33.88 -39.52 -7.50
N ARG A 172 33.66 -38.19 -7.53
CA ARG A 172 32.81 -37.47 -6.58
C ARG A 172 31.45 -37.18 -7.17
N LEU A 173 30.43 -37.06 -6.32
CA LEU A 173 29.08 -36.73 -6.76
C LEU A 173 29.01 -35.31 -7.33
N ARG A 174 28.38 -35.16 -8.49
CA ARG A 174 28.10 -33.86 -9.11
C ARG A 174 26.89 -33.23 -8.42
N SER A 175 27.10 -32.12 -7.72
CA SER A 175 26.03 -31.42 -6.98
C SER A 175 24.92 -30.88 -7.86
N GLU A 176 25.23 -30.60 -9.13
CA GLU A 176 24.31 -30.09 -10.13
C GLU A 176 23.28 -31.12 -10.62
N GLU A 177 23.38 -32.40 -10.22
CA GLU A 177 22.43 -33.46 -10.58
C GLU A 177 21.38 -33.71 -9.47
N PHE A 178 21.49 -33.01 -8.32
CA PHE A 178 20.64 -33.21 -7.14
C PHE A 178 19.98 -31.91 -6.67
N SER A 179 18.77 -32.01 -6.13
CA SER A 179 18.12 -30.91 -5.40
C SER A 179 18.89 -30.60 -4.11
N ALA A 180 18.74 -29.38 -3.59
CA ALA A 180 19.35 -29.01 -2.31
C ALA A 180 18.88 -29.89 -1.14
N ASP A 181 17.65 -30.39 -1.19
CA ASP A 181 17.07 -31.26 -0.16
C ASP A 181 17.62 -32.70 -0.30
N ALA A 182 17.68 -33.25 -1.52
CA ALA A 182 18.32 -34.54 -1.77
C ALA A 182 19.82 -34.52 -1.43
N TRP A 183 20.50 -33.40 -1.68
CA TRP A 183 21.90 -33.22 -1.33
C TRP A 183 22.12 -33.24 0.19
N ALA A 184 21.27 -32.53 0.95
CA ALA A 184 21.30 -32.55 2.41
C ALA A 184 21.02 -33.94 2.98
N VAL A 185 20.09 -34.70 2.37
CA VAL A 185 19.82 -36.10 2.73
C VAL A 185 21.06 -36.97 2.54
N LEU A 186 21.84 -36.78 1.48
CA LEU A 186 23.09 -37.53 1.25
C LEU A 186 24.19 -37.16 2.25
N GLU A 187 24.27 -35.90 2.68
CA GLU A 187 25.17 -35.46 3.76
C GLU A 187 24.77 -36.12 5.09
N GLN A 188 23.48 -36.08 5.45
CA GLN A 188 22.96 -36.73 6.65
C GLN A 188 23.13 -38.26 6.61
N ALA A 189 22.98 -38.87 5.43
CA ALA A 189 23.22 -40.30 5.26
C ALA A 189 24.69 -40.68 5.53
N ALA A 190 25.64 -39.78 5.24
CA ALA A 190 27.05 -39.97 5.56
C ALA A 190 27.29 -39.93 7.08
N GLU A 191 26.64 -38.99 7.79
CA GLU A 191 26.66 -38.91 9.25
C GLU A 191 26.08 -40.19 9.88
N CYS A 192 24.89 -40.62 9.43
CA CYS A 192 24.26 -41.85 9.91
C CYS A 192 25.13 -43.09 9.66
N ALA A 193 25.82 -43.17 8.52
CA ALA A 193 26.72 -44.28 8.20
C ALA A 193 27.89 -44.35 9.20
N GLY A 194 28.49 -43.20 9.52
CA GLY A 194 29.57 -43.11 10.50
C GLY A 194 29.11 -43.51 11.91
N GLU A 195 27.93 -43.04 12.35
CA GLU A 195 27.37 -43.40 13.66
C GLU A 195 27.05 -44.89 13.80
N LEU A 196 26.70 -45.57 12.70
CA LEU A 196 26.40 -46.99 12.67
C LEU A 196 27.63 -47.90 12.50
N GLY A 197 28.81 -47.30 12.34
CA GLY A 197 30.11 -47.99 12.23
C GLY A 197 30.41 -48.53 10.83
N TYR A 198 29.86 -47.93 9.79
CA TYR A 198 30.19 -48.25 8.40
C TYR A 198 31.37 -47.39 7.92
N ASP A 199 32.09 -47.87 6.91
CA ASP A 199 33.16 -47.17 6.20
C ASP A 199 32.72 -46.67 4.81
N ARG A 200 31.45 -46.91 4.45
CA ARG A 200 30.80 -46.51 3.20
C ARG A 200 29.31 -46.28 3.40
N LEU A 201 28.74 -45.40 2.59
CA LEU A 201 27.30 -45.16 2.57
C LEU A 201 26.58 -46.29 1.82
N LEU A 202 25.48 -46.77 2.41
CA LEU A 202 24.62 -47.83 1.89
C LEU A 202 23.15 -47.34 1.87
N PRO A 203 22.26 -47.98 1.09
CA PRO A 203 20.85 -47.61 1.00
C PRO A 203 20.11 -47.41 2.35
N PRO A 204 20.33 -48.23 3.40
CA PRO A 204 19.68 -48.02 4.70
C PRO A 204 20.01 -46.68 5.36
N HIS A 205 21.21 -46.13 5.14
CA HIS A 205 21.61 -44.84 5.71
C HIS A 205 20.87 -43.69 5.01
N CYS A 206 20.69 -43.81 3.69
CA CYS A 206 19.87 -42.87 2.93
C CYS A 206 18.41 -42.89 3.40
N PHE A 207 17.86 -44.06 3.70
CA PHE A 207 16.51 -44.17 4.25
C PHE A 207 16.40 -43.54 5.66
N LEU A 208 17.38 -43.77 6.54
CA LEU A 208 17.40 -43.17 7.88
C LEU A 208 17.47 -41.64 7.82
N ALA A 209 18.29 -41.10 6.92
CA ALA A 209 18.36 -39.65 6.67
C ALA A 209 17.02 -39.10 6.17
N LEU A 210 16.39 -39.76 5.19
CA LEU A 210 15.05 -39.40 4.69
C LEU A 210 13.98 -39.45 5.79
N LEU A 211 14.09 -40.39 6.75
CA LEU A 211 13.18 -40.49 7.89
C LEU A 211 13.43 -39.39 8.95
N GLY A 212 14.66 -38.88 9.03
CA GLY A 212 15.08 -37.82 9.95
C GLY A 212 14.76 -36.40 9.47
N GLU A 213 14.36 -36.23 8.20
CA GLU A 213 13.88 -34.94 7.68
C GLU A 213 12.63 -34.48 8.44
N THR A 214 12.70 -33.31 9.09
CA THR A 214 11.56 -32.71 9.80
C THR A 214 10.42 -32.39 8.84
N GLU A 215 9.23 -32.94 9.08
CA GLU A 215 8.07 -32.85 8.18
C GLU A 215 8.37 -33.43 6.78
N GLY A 216 9.32 -34.37 6.70
CA GLY A 216 9.67 -35.07 5.48
C GLY A 216 8.55 -35.97 4.95
N LEU A 217 8.52 -36.17 3.63
CA LEU A 217 7.54 -37.04 2.98
C LEU A 217 7.62 -38.48 3.51
N THR A 218 8.84 -38.99 3.72
CA THR A 218 9.11 -40.31 4.30
C THR A 218 8.55 -40.45 5.71
N GLU A 219 8.77 -39.45 6.59
CA GLU A 219 8.19 -39.42 7.94
C GLU A 219 6.66 -39.51 7.86
N ARG A 220 6.02 -38.71 7.00
CA ARG A 220 4.57 -38.69 6.86
C ARG A 220 4.02 -40.03 6.38
N LEU A 221 4.66 -40.63 5.38
CA LEU A 221 4.24 -41.92 4.81
C LEU A 221 4.40 -43.08 5.81
N VAL A 222 5.47 -43.07 6.62
CA VAL A 222 5.66 -44.05 7.70
C VAL A 222 4.62 -43.86 8.80
N ARG A 223 4.35 -42.62 9.22
CA ARG A 223 3.34 -42.30 10.25
C ARG A 223 1.93 -42.76 9.88
N LEU A 224 1.58 -42.81 8.59
CA LEU A 224 0.27 -43.27 8.12
C LEU A 224 0.06 -44.78 8.29
N GLN A 225 1.14 -45.55 8.50
CA GLN A 225 1.09 -47.01 8.51
C GLN A 225 1.40 -47.60 9.89
N ILE A 226 2.19 -46.91 10.72
CA ILE A 226 2.54 -47.39 12.06
C ILE A 226 1.44 -47.10 13.09
N PRO A 227 1.35 -47.87 14.20
CA PRO A 227 0.41 -47.59 15.28
C PRO A 227 0.64 -46.20 15.90
N PRO A 228 -0.41 -45.44 16.26
CA PRO A 228 -0.29 -44.06 16.76
C PRO A 228 0.45 -43.96 18.10
N GLN A 229 0.61 -45.06 18.84
CA GLN A 229 1.38 -45.14 20.08
C GLN A 229 2.90 -45.23 19.84
N LEU A 230 3.32 -45.54 18.60
CA LEU A 230 4.72 -45.72 18.24
C LEU A 230 5.26 -44.44 17.60
N GLY A 231 6.10 -43.71 18.34
CA GLY A 231 6.74 -42.49 17.82
C GLY A 231 7.85 -42.80 16.81
N LEU A 232 8.11 -41.87 15.87
CA LEU A 232 9.17 -42.02 14.87
C LEU A 232 10.57 -42.19 15.44
N ALA A 233 10.85 -41.60 16.61
CA ALA A 233 12.11 -41.82 17.32
C ALA A 233 12.32 -43.32 17.63
N LYS A 234 11.26 -44.05 17.96
CA LYS A 234 11.32 -45.49 18.20
C LYS A 234 11.52 -46.27 16.89
N VAL A 235 10.89 -45.83 15.79
CA VAL A 235 11.09 -46.41 14.46
C VAL A 235 12.54 -46.25 14.00
N ALA A 236 13.10 -45.04 14.12
CA ALA A 236 14.49 -44.75 13.80
C ALA A 236 15.47 -45.55 14.68
N GLU A 237 15.17 -45.71 15.98
CA GLU A 237 15.96 -46.55 16.89
C GLU A 237 15.96 -48.03 16.48
N MET A 238 14.80 -48.57 16.11
CA MET A 238 14.67 -49.96 15.64
C MET A 238 15.44 -50.20 14.35
N LEU A 239 15.32 -49.28 13.39
CA LEU A 239 16.05 -49.34 12.12
C LEU A 239 17.56 -49.22 12.35
N SER A 240 17.99 -48.21 13.11
CA SER A 240 19.41 -48.02 13.47
C SER A 240 19.98 -49.24 14.19
N GLY A 241 19.22 -49.86 15.09
CA GLY A 241 19.59 -51.08 15.80
C GLY A 241 19.78 -52.29 14.89
N ALA A 242 18.95 -52.43 13.85
CA ALA A 242 19.03 -53.52 12.88
C ALA A 242 20.26 -53.42 11.95
N PHE A 243 20.78 -52.21 11.73
CA PHE A 243 21.90 -51.97 10.85
C PHE A 243 23.24 -51.75 11.56
N ARG A 244 23.30 -51.66 12.89
CA ARG A 244 24.56 -51.40 13.62
C ARG A 244 25.55 -52.57 13.51
N LEU A 245 26.76 -52.32 13.01
CA LEU A 245 27.78 -53.37 12.80
C LEU A 245 28.63 -53.70 14.03
N SER A 246 28.89 -52.73 14.92
CA SER A 246 29.63 -52.93 16.18
C SER A 246 29.65 -51.65 17.03
N GLN A 247 30.08 -51.73 18.30
CA GLN A 247 30.44 -50.56 19.11
C GLN A 247 31.78 -49.97 18.62
N HIS A 248 31.80 -49.38 17.43
CA HIS A 248 32.97 -48.63 16.98
C HIS A 248 33.12 -47.36 17.83
N GLY A 249 34.34 -47.16 18.36
CA GLY A 249 34.68 -46.04 19.23
C GLY A 249 34.58 -44.68 18.52
N LYS A 250 34.40 -43.62 19.30
CA LYS A 250 34.17 -42.23 18.89
C LYS A 250 35.25 -41.57 18.01
N ASP A 251 36.23 -42.33 17.50
CA ASP A 251 37.44 -41.81 16.83
C ASP A 251 37.57 -42.22 15.34
N ALA A 252 36.51 -42.70 14.68
CA ALA A 252 36.51 -42.91 13.23
C ALA A 252 36.40 -41.56 12.48
N PRO A 253 37.16 -41.34 11.38
CA PRO A 253 37.06 -40.11 10.60
C PRO A 253 35.65 -39.97 10.00
N PRO A 254 35.10 -38.75 9.91
CA PRO A 254 33.76 -38.52 9.37
C PRO A 254 33.70 -39.00 7.92
N LEU A 255 32.67 -39.78 7.62
CA LEU A 255 32.37 -40.22 6.26
C LEU A 255 31.89 -39.02 5.43
N HIS A 256 32.43 -38.90 4.22
CA HIS A 256 31.94 -37.94 3.25
C HIS A 256 30.84 -38.59 2.39
N ARG A 257 29.90 -37.78 1.87
CA ARG A 257 28.85 -38.23 0.93
C ARG A 257 29.37 -38.99 -0.30
N ASP A 258 30.62 -38.76 -0.68
CA ASP A 258 31.27 -39.42 -1.83
C ASP A 258 31.76 -40.84 -1.50
N GLY A 259 31.72 -41.26 -0.22
CA GLY A 259 32.10 -42.60 0.24
C GLY A 259 31.05 -43.66 -0.10
N LEU A 260 30.60 -43.74 -1.35
CA LEU A 260 29.48 -44.57 -1.77
C LEU A 260 29.84 -46.06 -1.86
N GLY A 261 29.00 -46.93 -1.29
CA GLY A 261 29.00 -48.34 -1.64
C GLY A 261 28.34 -48.61 -3.00
N GLU A 262 28.74 -49.67 -3.69
CA GLU A 262 28.13 -50.08 -4.97
C GLU A 262 26.58 -50.18 -4.90
N PRO A 263 25.96 -50.71 -3.82
CA PRO A 263 24.50 -50.75 -3.71
C PRO A 263 23.84 -49.37 -3.68
N LEU A 264 24.48 -48.37 -3.06
CA LEU A 264 23.97 -47.01 -3.03
C LEU A 264 24.15 -46.31 -4.37
N LEU A 265 25.27 -46.52 -5.06
CA LEU A 265 25.45 -45.97 -6.41
C LEU A 265 24.40 -46.53 -7.39
N ALA A 266 24.08 -47.81 -7.29
CA ALA A 266 22.99 -48.43 -8.06
C ALA A 266 21.62 -47.82 -7.74
N LEU A 267 21.39 -47.46 -6.47
CA LEU A 267 20.19 -46.76 -6.04
C LEU A 267 20.11 -45.34 -6.61
N LEU A 268 21.19 -44.56 -6.56
CA LEU A 268 21.21 -43.20 -7.12
C LEU A 268 20.96 -43.21 -8.63
N ARG A 269 21.49 -44.20 -9.37
CA ARG A 269 21.18 -44.38 -10.80
C ARG A 269 19.70 -44.71 -11.05
N ARG A 270 19.04 -45.44 -10.14
CA ARG A 270 17.59 -45.67 -10.19
C ARG A 270 16.81 -44.39 -9.89
N ALA A 271 17.20 -43.65 -8.86
CA ALA A 271 16.60 -42.36 -8.52
C ALA A 271 16.75 -41.34 -9.67
N GLN A 272 17.88 -41.34 -10.38
CA GLN A 272 18.09 -40.52 -11.57
C GLN A 272 17.11 -40.90 -12.68
N ARG A 273 16.93 -42.20 -12.97
CA ARG A 273 15.92 -42.66 -13.93
C ARG A 273 14.50 -42.30 -13.50
N ALA A 274 14.17 -42.48 -12.22
CA ALA A 274 12.86 -42.11 -11.68
C ALA A 274 12.58 -40.60 -11.80
N ALA A 275 13.59 -39.76 -11.58
CA ALA A 275 13.48 -38.31 -11.76
C ALA A 275 13.10 -37.95 -13.21
N VAL A 276 13.74 -38.58 -14.21
CA VAL A 276 13.42 -38.25 -15.62
C VAL A 276 12.11 -38.85 -16.10
N VAL A 277 11.73 -40.07 -15.65
CA VAL A 277 10.40 -40.65 -15.93
C VAL A 277 9.28 -39.75 -15.40
N LEU A 278 9.50 -39.15 -14.23
CA LEU A 278 8.59 -38.17 -13.72
C LEU A 278 8.74 -36.87 -14.56
N GLY A 279 9.92 -36.45 -15.00
CA GLY A 279 10.13 -35.20 -15.74
C GLY A 279 10.65 -34.08 -14.83
N ALA A 280 11.47 -34.46 -13.86
CA ALA A 280 12.29 -33.58 -13.06
C ALA A 280 13.70 -33.54 -13.64
N GLU A 281 14.31 -32.35 -13.68
CA GLU A 281 15.70 -32.16 -14.15
C GLU A 281 16.73 -32.62 -13.12
N LEU A 282 16.38 -32.61 -11.83
CA LEU A 282 17.25 -32.97 -10.72
C LEU A 282 16.69 -34.15 -9.91
N VAL A 283 17.58 -34.94 -9.32
CA VAL A 283 17.20 -35.98 -8.34
C VAL A 283 16.79 -35.30 -7.04
N ASP A 284 15.60 -35.64 -6.53
CA ASP A 284 14.98 -35.01 -5.36
C ASP A 284 14.61 -36.10 -4.34
N THR A 285 14.25 -35.72 -3.10
CA THR A 285 13.98 -36.68 -2.01
C THR A 285 12.90 -37.72 -2.33
N PRO A 286 11.80 -37.42 -3.08
CA PRO A 286 10.84 -38.44 -3.49
C PRO A 286 11.43 -39.46 -4.46
N HIS A 287 12.37 -39.06 -5.32
CA HIS A 287 13.04 -39.95 -6.29
C HIS A 287 13.98 -40.92 -5.58
N LEU A 288 14.69 -40.45 -4.55
CA LEU A 288 15.51 -41.31 -3.68
C LEU A 288 14.66 -42.33 -2.93
N LEU A 289 13.51 -41.90 -2.40
CA LEU A 289 12.58 -42.79 -1.70
C LEU A 289 11.93 -43.81 -2.64
N ASP A 290 11.49 -43.41 -3.84
CA ASP A 290 10.91 -44.35 -4.81
C ASP A 290 11.92 -45.42 -5.23
N ALA A 291 13.18 -45.02 -5.48
CA ALA A 291 14.25 -45.97 -5.77
C ALA A 291 14.52 -46.93 -4.60
N LEU A 292 14.47 -46.45 -3.35
CA LEU A 292 14.58 -47.29 -2.15
C LEU A 292 13.42 -48.29 -2.02
N LEU A 293 12.19 -47.88 -2.36
CA LEU A 293 11.00 -48.73 -2.25
C LEU A 293 10.89 -49.73 -3.42
N GLU A 294 11.45 -49.41 -4.59
CA GLU A 294 11.43 -50.26 -5.77
C GLU A 294 12.28 -51.54 -5.58
N ASP A 295 13.47 -51.43 -5.00
CA ASP A 295 14.27 -52.59 -4.60
C ASP A 295 14.86 -52.32 -3.21
N PRO A 296 14.09 -52.64 -2.15
CA PRO A 296 14.46 -52.38 -0.78
C PRO A 296 15.53 -53.37 -0.31
N PRO A 297 16.54 -52.93 0.46
CA PRO A 297 17.50 -53.83 1.06
C PRO A 297 16.80 -54.93 1.88
N PRO A 298 17.18 -56.23 1.77
CA PRO A 298 16.47 -57.33 2.42
C PRO A 298 16.33 -57.16 3.94
N ARG A 299 17.36 -56.63 4.60
CA ARG A 299 17.30 -56.31 6.04
C ARG A 299 16.32 -55.18 6.34
N LEU A 300 16.22 -54.17 5.48
CA LEU A 300 15.29 -53.04 5.66
C LEU A 300 13.85 -53.52 5.55
N ALA A 301 13.55 -54.32 4.51
CA ALA A 301 12.25 -54.94 4.32
C ALA A 301 11.84 -55.82 5.52
N SER A 302 12.76 -56.66 6.02
CA SER A 302 12.48 -57.52 7.17
C SER A 302 12.13 -56.76 8.45
N VAL A 303 12.71 -55.58 8.68
CA VAL A 303 12.41 -54.75 9.86
C VAL A 303 11.03 -54.10 9.73
N PHE A 304 10.65 -53.69 8.51
CA PHE A 304 9.34 -53.10 8.25
C PHE A 304 8.19 -54.10 8.35
N GLU A 305 8.41 -55.35 7.93
CA GLU A 305 7.42 -56.43 8.03
C GLU A 305 7.23 -56.93 9.47
N ALA A 306 8.24 -56.79 10.33
CA ALA A 306 8.21 -57.25 11.70
C ALA A 306 7.31 -56.39 12.62
N GLU A 307 6.79 -57.01 13.70
CA GLU A 307 6.13 -56.27 14.77
C GLU A 307 7.14 -55.40 15.56
N PRO A 308 6.76 -54.17 15.96
CA PRO A 308 5.44 -53.53 15.88
C PRO A 308 5.22 -52.61 14.66
N LEU A 309 6.11 -52.60 13.65
CA LEU A 309 6.05 -51.66 12.53
C LEU A 309 4.97 -52.01 11.50
N ARG A 310 4.97 -53.26 10.99
CA ARG A 310 4.03 -53.76 9.97
C ARG A 310 3.78 -52.76 8.82
N VAL A 311 4.83 -52.12 8.31
CA VAL A 311 4.76 -51.15 7.22
C VAL A 311 4.66 -51.91 5.90
N ASP A 312 3.65 -51.58 5.10
CA ASP A 312 3.46 -52.12 3.76
C ASP A 312 4.22 -51.23 2.75
N LEU A 313 5.33 -51.74 2.24
CA LEU A 313 6.19 -51.02 1.29
C LEU A 313 5.50 -50.78 -0.06
N ALA A 314 4.61 -51.69 -0.49
CA ALA A 314 3.86 -51.52 -1.74
C ALA A 314 2.84 -50.38 -1.60
N ARG A 315 2.10 -50.36 -0.48
CA ARG A 315 1.20 -49.25 -0.14
C ARG A 315 1.94 -47.93 0.05
N MET A 316 3.13 -47.96 0.64
CA MET A 316 3.97 -46.77 0.81
C MET A 316 4.33 -46.15 -0.54
N ARG A 317 4.65 -46.99 -1.52
CA ARG A 317 4.98 -46.56 -2.89
C ARG A 317 3.77 -45.98 -3.62
N GLU A 318 2.57 -46.54 -3.43
CA GLU A 318 1.31 -45.98 -3.98
C GLU A 318 1.02 -44.57 -3.44
N LEU A 319 1.14 -44.38 -2.12
CA LEU A 319 0.95 -43.09 -1.46
C LEU A 319 2.02 -42.07 -1.87
N LEU A 320 3.26 -42.52 -2.08
CA LEU A 320 4.34 -41.69 -2.64
C LEU A 320 3.99 -41.19 -4.04
N ALA A 321 3.55 -42.08 -4.93
CA ALA A 321 3.14 -41.71 -6.28
C ALA A 321 1.97 -40.71 -6.28
N GLN A 322 1.01 -40.83 -5.34
CA GLN A 322 -0.04 -39.84 -5.14
C GLN A 322 0.51 -38.48 -4.69
N ALA A 323 1.38 -38.47 -3.67
CA ALA A 323 1.96 -37.22 -3.14
C ALA A 323 2.83 -36.48 -4.18
N VAL A 324 3.57 -37.21 -5.01
CA VAL A 324 4.37 -36.63 -6.10
C VAL A 324 3.48 -36.01 -7.19
N ARG A 325 2.34 -36.64 -7.52
CA ARG A 325 1.34 -36.07 -8.44
C ARG A 325 0.73 -34.79 -7.89
N GLU A 326 0.37 -34.77 -6.60
CA GLU A 326 -0.18 -33.59 -5.92
C GLU A 326 0.84 -32.45 -5.79
N ALA A 327 2.13 -32.74 -5.60
CA ALA A 327 3.18 -31.72 -5.52
C ALA A 327 3.39 -30.98 -6.85
N ARG A 328 3.13 -31.63 -8.00
CA ARG A 328 3.34 -31.06 -9.34
C ARG A 328 2.33 -30.01 -9.77
N THR A 329 1.13 -30.00 -9.18
CA THR A 329 0.14 -28.96 -9.43
C THR A 329 0.54 -27.60 -8.85
N THR A 330 1.65 -27.50 -8.10
CA THR A 330 2.10 -26.28 -7.43
C THR A 330 3.13 -25.42 -8.19
N GLY A 331 3.68 -25.90 -9.32
CA GLY A 331 4.56 -25.16 -10.24
C GLY A 331 6.01 -24.92 -9.75
N PRO A 332 6.97 -24.59 -10.64
CA PRO A 332 8.39 -24.41 -10.29
C PRO A 332 8.64 -23.22 -9.35
N ARG A 333 9.61 -23.36 -8.43
CA ARG A 333 10.00 -22.32 -7.45
C ARG A 333 10.73 -21.11 -8.04
N GLU A 334 11.22 -21.23 -9.26
CA GLU A 334 11.99 -20.18 -9.95
C GLU A 334 11.10 -19.16 -10.67
N VAL A 335 9.81 -19.47 -10.85
CA VAL A 335 8.84 -18.59 -11.48
C VAL A 335 8.02 -17.86 -10.42
N SER A 336 7.84 -16.54 -10.61
CA SER A 336 7.01 -15.70 -9.75
C SER A 336 5.58 -16.23 -9.70
N PHE A 337 5.02 -16.43 -8.50
CA PHE A 337 3.59 -16.71 -8.38
C PHE A 337 2.79 -15.44 -8.71
N ARG A 338 1.74 -15.57 -9.53
CA ARG A 338 0.90 -14.42 -9.95
C ARG A 338 -0.57 -14.73 -9.76
N LEU A 339 -1.31 -13.75 -9.26
CA LEU A 339 -2.77 -13.77 -9.27
C LEU A 339 -3.30 -13.37 -10.65
N PRO A 340 -4.54 -13.79 -11.00
CA PRO A 340 -5.25 -13.29 -12.17
C PRO A 340 -5.34 -11.75 -12.20
N PRO A 341 -5.29 -11.11 -13.38
CA PRO A 341 -5.25 -9.66 -13.52
C PRO A 341 -6.53 -8.95 -13.04
N GLU A 342 -7.64 -9.68 -12.85
CA GLU A 342 -8.89 -9.11 -12.30
C GLU A 342 -8.88 -9.00 -10.77
N LEU A 343 -7.88 -9.58 -10.09
CA LEU A 343 -7.67 -9.46 -8.65
C LEU A 343 -6.80 -8.25 -8.30
N PRO A 344 -6.80 -7.81 -7.03
CA PRO A 344 -5.93 -6.72 -6.61
C PRO A 344 -4.45 -7.04 -6.91
N PRO A 345 -3.62 -6.00 -7.17
CA PRO A 345 -2.20 -6.18 -7.51
C PRO A 345 -1.49 -7.04 -6.47
N ALA A 346 -0.71 -8.02 -6.92
CA ALA A 346 -0.01 -8.95 -6.06
C ALA A 346 1.45 -9.16 -6.45
N GLU A 347 2.31 -9.26 -5.45
CA GLU A 347 3.75 -9.45 -5.58
C GLU A 347 4.21 -10.67 -4.76
N ASP A 348 4.97 -11.58 -5.40
CA ASP A 348 5.68 -12.65 -4.69
C ASP A 348 6.95 -12.06 -4.03
N LEU A 349 6.83 -11.69 -2.76
CA LEU A 349 7.91 -11.04 -2.01
C LEU A 349 9.08 -11.99 -1.75
N THR A 350 8.83 -13.30 -1.68
CA THR A 350 9.90 -14.28 -1.46
C THR A 350 10.72 -14.47 -2.73
N TRP A 351 10.07 -14.49 -3.89
CA TRP A 351 10.75 -14.45 -5.19
C TRP A 351 11.55 -13.16 -5.34
N LEU A 352 10.96 -12.00 -5.05
CA LEU A 352 11.62 -10.69 -5.15
C LEU A 352 12.86 -10.61 -4.24
N ALA A 353 12.76 -11.11 -3.00
CA ALA A 353 13.90 -11.19 -2.09
C ALA A 353 15.07 -12.03 -2.62
N ARG A 354 14.80 -13.09 -3.39
CA ARG A 354 15.83 -13.96 -3.97
C ARG A 354 16.46 -13.37 -5.23
N THR A 355 15.67 -12.69 -6.06
CA THR A 355 16.11 -12.25 -7.40
C THR A 355 16.60 -10.80 -7.43
N GLN A 356 15.88 -9.89 -6.78
CA GLN A 356 16.15 -8.44 -6.80
C GLN A 356 16.72 -7.94 -5.47
N GLY A 357 16.59 -8.73 -4.40
CA GLY A 357 16.96 -8.34 -3.06
C GLY A 357 15.92 -7.44 -2.39
N ILE A 358 15.80 -7.55 -1.07
CA ILE A 358 15.00 -6.63 -0.25
C ILE A 358 15.95 -6.00 0.76
N THR A 359 15.90 -4.68 0.88
CA THR A 359 16.77 -3.94 1.80
C THR A 359 16.45 -4.30 3.26
N PRO A 360 17.45 -4.67 4.09
CA PRO A 360 17.21 -5.13 5.45
C PRO A 360 16.63 -4.05 6.37
N ALA A 361 15.58 -4.35 7.13
CA ALA A 361 14.93 -3.42 8.06
C ALA A 361 15.23 -3.77 9.55
N ARG A 362 16.47 -3.53 10.00
CA ARG A 362 16.94 -3.95 11.34
C ARG A 362 16.21 -3.29 12.51
N HIS A 363 15.69 -2.07 12.33
CA HIS A 363 14.92 -1.35 13.35
C HIS A 363 13.60 -2.06 13.73
N LEU A 364 13.15 -3.05 12.94
CA LEU A 364 11.96 -3.85 13.22
C LEU A 364 12.24 -5.13 14.02
N GLU A 365 13.47 -5.35 14.51
CA GLU A 365 13.88 -6.59 15.19
C GLU A 365 12.91 -7.03 16.30
N ARG A 366 12.40 -6.06 17.07
CA ARG A 366 11.48 -6.31 18.19
C ARG A 366 10.17 -7.02 17.80
N TYR A 367 9.80 -6.99 16.51
CA TYR A 367 8.56 -7.57 16.01
C TYR A 367 8.73 -9.00 15.48
N PHE A 368 9.96 -9.45 15.20
CA PHE A 368 10.18 -10.73 14.52
C PHE A 368 10.01 -11.96 15.41
N ASP A 369 10.39 -11.90 16.70
CA ASP A 369 10.17 -13.04 17.60
C ASP A 369 8.65 -13.31 17.82
N PRO A 370 7.81 -12.29 18.13
CA PRO A 370 6.36 -12.49 18.18
C PRO A 370 5.76 -12.96 16.86
N LEU A 371 6.17 -12.36 15.73
CA LEU A 371 5.68 -12.70 14.39
C LEU A 371 6.05 -14.14 13.99
N GLY A 372 7.31 -14.53 14.19
CA GLY A 372 7.79 -15.86 13.89
C GLY A 372 7.09 -16.92 14.74
N ARG A 373 6.94 -16.67 16.05
CA ARG A 373 6.19 -17.56 16.94
C ARG A 373 4.74 -17.72 16.53
N ALA A 374 4.07 -16.63 16.16
CA ALA A 374 2.69 -16.67 15.70
C ALA A 374 2.55 -17.54 14.44
N LEU A 375 3.39 -17.30 13.43
CA LEU A 375 3.37 -18.06 12.17
C LEU A 375 3.74 -19.54 12.33
N HIS A 376 4.49 -19.91 13.38
CA HIS A 376 4.91 -21.28 13.66
C HIS A 376 3.85 -22.12 14.38
N ARG A 377 2.83 -21.52 14.99
CA ARG A 377 1.77 -22.27 15.71
C ARG A 377 0.96 -23.15 14.74
N THR A 378 0.30 -24.18 15.27
CA THR A 378 -0.52 -25.14 14.47
C THR A 378 -2.01 -24.80 14.41
N THR A 379 -2.50 -23.88 15.25
CA THR A 379 -3.93 -23.59 15.46
C THR A 379 -4.30 -22.14 15.18
N ASP A 380 -3.46 -21.21 15.59
CA ASP A 380 -3.64 -19.75 15.54
C ASP A 380 -2.49 -19.11 14.75
N ASN A 381 -2.21 -19.70 13.59
CA ASN A 381 -1.05 -19.39 12.77
C ASN A 381 -1.22 -18.17 11.87
N HIS A 382 -2.39 -17.53 11.92
CA HIS A 382 -2.69 -16.31 11.18
C HIS A 382 -2.26 -15.09 11.98
N VAL A 383 -1.83 -14.04 11.28
CA VAL A 383 -1.34 -12.82 11.93
C VAL A 383 -2.13 -11.62 11.47
N LEU A 384 -2.45 -10.72 12.40
CA LEU A 384 -2.97 -9.39 12.12
C LEU A 384 -1.93 -8.36 12.55
N ILE A 385 -1.41 -7.59 11.60
CA ILE A 385 -0.50 -6.48 11.86
C ILE A 385 -1.34 -5.21 11.90
N THR A 386 -1.38 -4.59 13.07
CA THR A 386 -2.15 -3.37 13.32
C THR A 386 -1.21 -2.20 13.56
N GLY A 387 -1.49 -1.05 12.94
CA GLY A 387 -0.69 0.15 13.18
C GLY A 387 -1.22 1.38 12.45
N PRO A 388 -0.84 2.59 12.88
CA PRO A 388 -1.14 3.80 12.13
C PRO A 388 -0.55 3.76 10.72
N THR A 389 -1.20 4.40 9.76
CA THR A 389 -0.67 4.50 8.39
C THR A 389 0.70 5.20 8.40
N GLY A 390 1.69 4.55 7.78
CA GLY A 390 3.02 5.12 7.58
C GLY A 390 4.09 4.72 8.60
N VAL A 391 3.78 3.85 9.58
CA VAL A 391 4.77 3.34 10.56
C VAL A 391 5.67 2.21 10.04
N GLY A 392 5.45 1.75 8.80
CA GLY A 392 6.27 0.69 8.18
C GLY A 392 5.72 -0.74 8.29
N THR A 393 4.39 -0.91 8.34
CA THR A 393 3.74 -2.23 8.35
C THR A 393 4.09 -3.08 7.12
N THR A 394 4.04 -2.51 5.92
CA THR A 394 4.46 -3.18 4.68
C THR A 394 5.96 -3.53 4.70
N THR A 395 6.78 -2.70 5.34
CA THR A 395 8.23 -2.94 5.50
C THR A 395 8.49 -4.14 6.40
N LEU A 396 7.69 -4.35 7.45
CA LEU A 396 7.77 -5.54 8.31
C LEU A 396 7.54 -6.83 7.50
N VAL A 397 6.53 -6.83 6.62
CA VAL A 397 6.21 -7.99 5.76
C VAL A 397 7.33 -8.25 4.74
N ARG A 398 7.88 -7.19 4.14
CA ARG A 398 9.02 -7.30 3.20
C ARG A 398 10.26 -7.88 3.87
N GLU A 399 10.59 -7.41 5.08
CA GLU A 399 11.71 -7.98 5.84
C GLU A 399 11.44 -9.43 6.26
N LEU A 400 10.21 -9.80 6.62
CA LEU A 400 9.85 -11.20 6.86
C LEU A 400 10.13 -12.08 5.62
N ALA A 401 9.76 -11.60 4.43
CA ALA A 401 10.02 -12.32 3.17
C ALA A 401 11.53 -12.43 2.89
N ARG A 402 12.31 -11.39 3.19
CA ARG A 402 13.78 -11.42 3.10
C ARG A 402 14.38 -12.50 3.98
N ARG A 403 13.98 -12.56 5.26
CA ARG A 403 14.45 -13.58 6.23
C ARG A 403 14.04 -15.00 5.82
N ALA A 404 12.82 -15.16 5.34
CA ALA A 404 12.34 -16.44 4.81
C ALA A 404 13.16 -16.89 3.59
N ALA A 405 13.43 -15.97 2.65
CA ALA A 405 14.25 -16.24 1.47
C ALA A 405 15.70 -16.59 1.81
N ALA A 406 16.29 -15.92 2.81
CA ALA A 406 17.64 -16.18 3.31
C ALA A 406 17.75 -17.46 4.17
N GLY A 407 16.63 -18.10 4.51
CA GLY A 407 16.61 -19.30 5.37
C GLY A 407 16.83 -19.03 6.86
N GLU A 408 16.76 -17.77 7.30
CA GLU A 408 16.88 -17.37 8.72
C GLU A 408 15.73 -17.93 9.57
N LEU A 409 14.58 -18.23 8.94
CA LEU A 409 13.41 -18.87 9.55
C LEU A 409 13.18 -20.24 8.91
N PRO A 410 13.72 -21.34 9.49
CA PRO A 410 13.71 -22.67 8.85
C PRO A 410 12.32 -23.17 8.45
N PHE A 411 11.30 -22.92 9.29
CA PHE A 411 9.92 -23.34 9.02
C PHE A 411 9.26 -22.60 7.85
N LEU A 412 9.82 -21.46 7.41
CA LEU A 412 9.34 -20.71 6.25
C LEU A 412 10.13 -21.02 4.96
N ARG A 413 11.18 -21.85 5.03
CA ARG A 413 12.07 -22.13 3.89
C ARG A 413 11.32 -22.63 2.65
N ARG A 414 10.26 -23.43 2.85
CA ARG A 414 9.41 -24.00 1.80
C ARG A 414 8.15 -23.18 1.50
N LYS A 415 7.93 -22.07 2.19
CA LYS A 415 6.78 -21.16 2.01
C LYS A 415 7.13 -20.00 1.07
N ARG A 416 6.12 -19.45 0.39
CA ARG A 416 6.19 -18.19 -0.35
C ARG A 416 5.26 -17.17 0.29
N LEU A 417 5.73 -15.94 0.42
CA LEU A 417 4.95 -14.81 0.90
C LEU A 417 4.43 -14.02 -0.29
N LEU A 418 3.11 -14.04 -0.49
CA LEU A 418 2.42 -13.30 -1.53
C LEU A 418 1.78 -12.05 -0.91
N HIS A 419 2.28 -10.86 -1.25
CA HIS A 419 1.66 -9.59 -0.85
C HIS A 419 0.59 -9.20 -1.87
N VAL A 420 -0.57 -8.75 -1.39
CA VAL A 420 -1.71 -8.31 -2.18
C VAL A 420 -2.13 -6.94 -1.66
N ASP A 421 -2.11 -5.93 -2.52
CA ASP A 421 -2.51 -4.56 -2.17
C ASP A 421 -4.01 -4.37 -2.38
N CYS A 422 -4.75 -4.27 -1.28
CA CYS A 422 -6.20 -4.19 -1.25
C CYS A 422 -6.73 -2.77 -0.92
N ARG A 423 -5.86 -1.78 -0.74
CA ARG A 423 -6.25 -0.46 -0.20
C ARG A 423 -7.21 0.31 -1.10
N ASP A 424 -7.13 0.10 -2.41
CA ASP A 424 -7.95 0.79 -3.41
C ASP A 424 -9.15 -0.04 -3.89
N VAL A 425 -9.52 -1.11 -3.17
CA VAL A 425 -10.67 -1.95 -3.54
C VAL A 425 -11.99 -1.28 -3.13
N PRO A 426 -12.94 -1.06 -4.05
CA PRO A 426 -14.24 -0.49 -3.70
C PRO A 426 -15.11 -1.45 -2.89
N ASP A 427 -15.89 -0.93 -1.94
CA ASP A 427 -16.80 -1.70 -1.07
C ASP A 427 -17.77 -2.62 -1.84
N ILE A 428 -18.17 -2.24 -3.05
CA ILE A 428 -19.10 -3.03 -3.88
C ILE A 428 -18.46 -4.35 -4.35
N GLU A 429 -17.14 -4.36 -4.54
CA GLU A 429 -16.39 -5.49 -5.10
C GLU A 429 -15.61 -6.29 -4.05
N SER A 430 -15.51 -5.78 -2.82
CA SER A 430 -14.66 -6.29 -1.74
C SER A 430 -14.93 -7.78 -1.45
N GLY A 431 -16.19 -8.16 -1.22
CA GLY A 431 -16.57 -9.55 -0.92
C GLY A 431 -16.30 -10.51 -2.08
N ALA A 432 -16.58 -10.08 -3.32
CA ALA A 432 -16.34 -10.89 -4.51
C ALA A 432 -14.83 -11.12 -4.74
N LYS A 433 -14.01 -10.07 -4.59
CA LYS A 433 -12.55 -10.15 -4.69
C LYS A 433 -11.97 -11.02 -3.58
N LEU A 434 -12.43 -10.88 -2.33
CA LEU A 434 -11.98 -11.71 -1.20
C LEU A 434 -12.26 -13.18 -1.46
N ALA A 435 -13.48 -13.52 -1.90
CA ALA A 435 -13.85 -14.89 -2.21
C ALA A 435 -13.00 -15.50 -3.33
N ARG A 436 -12.70 -14.72 -4.38
CA ARG A 436 -11.85 -15.18 -5.49
C ARG A 436 -10.38 -15.37 -5.07
N ILE A 437 -9.83 -14.49 -4.22
CA ILE A 437 -8.50 -14.68 -3.64
C ILE A 437 -8.46 -15.99 -2.86
N ILE A 438 -9.41 -16.20 -1.93
CA ILE A 438 -9.52 -17.43 -1.12
C ILE A 438 -9.64 -18.66 -2.02
N ALA A 439 -10.46 -18.61 -3.07
CA ALA A 439 -10.63 -19.73 -3.99
C ALA A 439 -9.33 -20.06 -4.74
N HIS A 440 -8.57 -19.06 -5.16
CA HIS A 440 -7.33 -19.25 -5.92
C HIS A 440 -6.17 -19.78 -5.06
N VAL A 441 -6.14 -19.46 -3.77
CA VAL A 441 -5.10 -19.92 -2.83
C VAL A 441 -5.52 -21.14 -2.01
N ALA A 442 -6.77 -21.60 -2.15
CA ALA A 442 -7.31 -22.75 -1.43
C ALA A 442 -6.48 -24.02 -1.67
N GLY A 443 -6.10 -24.71 -0.59
CA GLY A 443 -5.33 -25.96 -0.65
C GLY A 443 -3.82 -25.78 -0.84
N ARG A 444 -3.35 -24.55 -1.10
CA ARG A 444 -1.92 -24.23 -1.27
C ARG A 444 -1.26 -24.02 0.09
N THR A 445 -0.68 -25.09 0.64
CA THR A 445 0.05 -25.00 1.91
C THR A 445 1.40 -24.31 1.78
N ASP A 446 1.90 -24.10 0.57
CA ASP A 446 3.14 -23.39 0.27
C ASP A 446 2.99 -21.86 0.32
N LEU A 447 1.77 -21.31 0.38
CA LEU A 447 1.51 -19.88 0.32
C LEU A 447 1.14 -19.28 1.69
N ILE A 448 1.75 -18.14 2.01
CA ILE A 448 1.30 -17.21 3.05
C ILE A 448 0.86 -15.94 2.34
N VAL A 449 -0.42 -15.60 2.44
CA VAL A 449 -1.03 -14.46 1.76
C VAL A 449 -1.06 -13.28 2.70
N CYS A 450 -0.39 -12.19 2.33
CA CYS A 450 -0.48 -10.92 3.01
C CYS A 450 -1.50 -10.02 2.32
N LEU A 451 -2.60 -9.69 3.01
CA LEU A 451 -3.61 -8.76 2.53
C LEU A 451 -3.35 -7.38 3.16
N ASP A 452 -2.77 -6.46 2.40
CA ASP A 452 -2.46 -5.11 2.83
C ASP A 452 -3.66 -4.19 2.57
N GLY A 453 -4.24 -3.60 3.62
CA GLY A 453 -5.56 -2.96 3.54
C GLY A 453 -6.71 -3.95 3.72
N LEU A 454 -6.58 -4.91 4.63
CA LEU A 454 -7.61 -5.91 4.93
C LEU A 454 -8.96 -5.26 5.30
N GLY A 455 -8.95 -4.09 5.95
CA GLY A 455 -10.15 -3.34 6.29
C GLY A 455 -11.05 -3.05 5.09
N ALA A 456 -10.47 -2.64 3.96
CA ALA A 456 -11.20 -2.38 2.71
C ALA A 456 -11.87 -3.64 2.13
N MET A 457 -11.23 -4.80 2.30
CA MET A 457 -11.81 -6.09 1.85
C MET A 457 -12.95 -6.58 2.74
N LEU A 458 -13.00 -6.13 3.99
CA LEU A 458 -13.99 -6.56 4.98
C LEU A 458 -15.23 -5.66 5.01
N ARG A 459 -15.15 -4.42 4.52
CA ARG A 459 -16.31 -3.53 4.40
C ARG A 459 -17.11 -3.87 3.14
N GLY A 460 -18.41 -4.07 3.32
CA GLY A 460 -19.37 -4.34 2.24
C GLY A 460 -20.32 -3.16 2.01
N PRO A 461 -21.09 -3.18 0.90
CA PRO A 461 -21.99 -2.09 0.56
C PRO A 461 -23.11 -1.94 1.60
N GLY A 462 -23.50 -0.70 1.88
CA GLY A 462 -24.60 -0.39 2.79
C GLY A 462 -24.33 -0.72 4.26
N GLY A 463 -23.06 -0.78 4.69
CA GLY A 463 -22.69 -1.06 6.08
C GLY A 463 -22.70 -2.54 6.46
N THR A 464 -22.74 -3.44 5.48
CA THR A 464 -22.52 -4.88 5.68
C THR A 464 -21.03 -5.18 5.82
N ASP A 465 -20.67 -6.35 6.37
CA ASP A 465 -19.28 -6.78 6.48
C ASP A 465 -19.06 -8.21 5.92
N HIS A 466 -17.80 -8.50 5.57
CA HIS A 466 -17.35 -9.79 5.04
C HIS A 466 -16.54 -10.59 6.05
N VAL A 467 -16.61 -10.23 7.34
CA VAL A 467 -15.92 -10.91 8.44
C VAL A 467 -16.31 -12.40 8.54
N PRO A 468 -17.59 -12.79 8.34
CA PRO A 468 -17.98 -14.21 8.34
C PRO A 468 -17.29 -15.04 7.25
N ALA A 469 -17.09 -14.47 6.06
CA ALA A 469 -16.45 -15.16 4.94
C ALA A 469 -14.97 -15.42 5.23
N LEU A 470 -14.26 -14.41 5.77
CA LEU A 470 -12.88 -14.59 6.21
C LEU A 470 -12.77 -15.64 7.32
N ARG A 471 -13.64 -15.55 8.34
CA ARG A 471 -13.66 -16.50 9.46
C ARG A 471 -13.85 -17.96 9.01
N SER A 472 -14.76 -18.22 8.08
CA SER A 472 -14.95 -19.55 7.50
C SER A 472 -13.69 -20.03 6.78
N ALA A 473 -13.07 -19.18 5.95
CA ALA A 473 -11.86 -19.54 5.23
C ALA A 473 -10.66 -19.88 6.15
N LEU A 474 -10.49 -19.14 7.26
CA LEU A 474 -9.45 -19.41 8.25
C LEU A 474 -9.74 -20.70 9.03
N LYS A 475 -10.98 -20.89 9.50
CA LYS A 475 -11.37 -22.10 10.24
C LYS A 475 -11.24 -23.38 9.41
N GLU A 476 -11.57 -23.31 8.13
CA GLU A 476 -11.45 -24.41 7.16
C GLU A 476 -10.01 -24.60 6.64
N ARG A 477 -9.05 -23.80 7.10
CA ARG A 477 -7.64 -23.83 6.67
C ARG A 477 -7.45 -23.68 5.15
N ARG A 478 -8.34 -22.91 4.52
CA ARG A 478 -8.26 -22.62 3.08
C ARG A 478 -7.19 -21.59 2.74
N ILE A 479 -6.75 -20.80 3.72
CA ILE A 479 -5.75 -19.73 3.51
C ILE A 479 -4.86 -19.59 4.75
N HIS A 480 -3.58 -19.31 4.55
CA HIS A 480 -2.68 -18.84 5.62
C HIS A 480 -2.49 -17.33 5.48
N LEU A 481 -3.06 -16.55 6.41
CA LEU A 481 -3.18 -15.10 6.30
C LEU A 481 -2.19 -14.30 7.16
N ILE A 482 -1.66 -13.22 6.59
CA ILE A 482 -1.15 -12.02 7.29
C ILE A 482 -2.03 -10.82 6.89
N GLY A 483 -2.90 -10.33 7.77
CA GLY A 483 -3.74 -9.16 7.50
C GLY A 483 -3.10 -7.88 8.00
N VAL A 484 -3.04 -6.83 7.17
CA VAL A 484 -2.59 -5.49 7.60
C VAL A 484 -3.79 -4.53 7.60
N LEU A 485 -4.02 -3.86 8.73
CA LEU A 485 -5.12 -2.92 8.92
C LEU A 485 -4.78 -1.87 10.00
N SER A 486 -5.53 -0.78 10.06
CA SER A 486 -5.38 0.19 11.13
C SER A 486 -5.96 -0.31 12.46
N GLY A 487 -5.50 0.25 13.58
CA GLY A 487 -6.06 -0.06 14.91
C GLY A 487 -7.56 0.23 15.01
N GLN A 488 -8.01 1.34 14.40
CA GLN A 488 -9.43 1.70 14.36
C GLN A 488 -10.26 0.68 13.59
N GLU A 489 -9.80 0.25 12.41
CA GLU A 489 -10.50 -0.77 11.62
C GLU A 489 -10.55 -2.12 12.35
N TYR A 490 -9.51 -2.47 13.09
CA TYR A 490 -9.55 -3.66 13.93
C TYR A 490 -10.64 -3.54 15.01
N ASP A 491 -10.70 -2.40 15.71
CA ASP A 491 -11.67 -2.19 16.79
C ASP A 491 -13.11 -2.17 16.26
N ASP A 492 -13.33 -1.56 15.09
CA ASP A 492 -14.63 -1.46 14.44
C ASP A 492 -15.12 -2.82 13.89
N LEU A 493 -14.24 -3.60 13.25
CA LEU A 493 -14.64 -4.77 12.45
C LEU A 493 -14.35 -6.11 13.13
N LEU A 494 -13.27 -6.21 13.92
CA LEU A 494 -12.71 -7.50 14.34
C LEU A 494 -12.70 -7.71 15.87
N ALA A 495 -12.63 -6.65 16.68
CA ALA A 495 -12.44 -6.77 18.13
C ALA A 495 -13.55 -7.54 18.86
N THR A 496 -14.77 -7.51 18.31
CA THR A 496 -15.96 -8.18 18.86
C THR A 496 -16.07 -9.65 18.44
N ASP A 497 -15.34 -10.12 17.42
CA ASP A 497 -15.41 -11.50 16.94
C ASP A 497 -14.42 -12.41 17.71
N HIS A 498 -14.95 -13.19 18.65
CA HIS A 498 -14.16 -14.11 19.47
C HIS A 498 -13.46 -15.20 18.64
N ALA A 499 -14.11 -15.73 17.60
CA ALA A 499 -13.57 -16.85 16.83
C ALA A 499 -12.36 -16.41 15.99
N LEU A 500 -12.39 -15.21 15.42
CA LEU A 500 -11.22 -14.67 14.72
C LEU A 500 -10.06 -14.38 15.67
N ARG A 501 -10.33 -13.94 16.90
CA ARG A 501 -9.30 -13.72 17.92
C ARG A 501 -8.62 -15.01 18.40
N GLU A 502 -9.31 -16.14 18.34
CA GLU A 502 -8.71 -17.44 18.62
C GLU A 502 -7.87 -17.98 17.45
N LEU A 503 -8.19 -17.56 16.22
CA LEU A 503 -7.49 -18.00 15.00
C LEU A 503 -6.31 -17.08 14.61
N THR A 504 -6.25 -15.86 15.15
CA THR A 504 -5.28 -14.84 14.76
C THR A 504 -4.48 -14.31 15.95
N THR A 505 -3.19 -14.06 15.73
CA THR A 505 -2.34 -13.30 16.66
C THR A 505 -2.21 -11.86 16.19
N ARG A 506 -2.53 -10.90 17.06
CA ARG A 506 -2.39 -9.46 16.79
C ARG A 506 -0.98 -8.98 17.13
N ILE A 507 -0.36 -8.22 16.22
CA ILE A 507 0.93 -7.55 16.39
C ILE A 507 0.74 -6.06 16.18
N ASP A 508 0.82 -5.31 17.28
CA ASP A 508 0.65 -3.86 17.27
C ASP A 508 1.97 -3.14 16.99
N MET A 509 2.02 -2.47 15.84
CA MET A 509 3.07 -1.54 15.47
C MET A 509 2.71 -0.14 15.94
N THR A 510 3.64 0.46 16.67
CA THR A 510 3.59 1.84 17.11
C THR A 510 4.50 2.69 16.26
N GLU A 511 4.28 4.00 16.29
CA GLU A 511 5.22 4.94 15.68
C GLU A 511 6.63 4.73 16.29
N PRO A 512 7.67 4.57 15.44
CA PRO A 512 9.03 4.39 15.91
C PRO A 512 9.50 5.65 16.66
N ASP A 513 10.42 5.46 17.61
CA ASP A 513 11.14 6.59 18.21
C ASP A 513 11.98 7.32 17.16
N ARG A 514 12.45 8.53 17.49
CA ARG A 514 13.20 9.37 16.53
C ARG A 514 14.47 8.71 16.01
N ALA A 515 15.16 7.89 16.80
CA ALA A 515 16.38 7.22 16.36
C ALA A 515 16.06 6.10 15.38
N SER A 516 15.08 5.25 15.73
CA SER A 516 14.57 4.21 14.84
C SER A 516 13.99 4.78 13.53
N ALA A 517 13.27 5.90 13.62
CA ALA A 517 12.72 6.61 12.46
C ALA A 517 13.83 7.19 11.57
N ARG A 518 14.91 7.72 12.15
CA ARG A 518 16.09 8.19 11.40
C ARG A 518 16.70 7.07 10.57
N ASP A 519 16.90 5.90 11.14
CA ASP A 519 17.48 4.76 10.42
C ASP A 519 16.57 4.31 9.26
N MET A 520 15.25 4.30 9.49
CA MET A 520 14.25 4.04 8.44
C MET A 520 14.30 5.07 7.31
N VAL A 521 14.40 6.34 7.67
CA VAL A 521 14.39 7.44 6.70
C VAL A 521 15.70 7.49 5.93
N ARG A 522 16.85 7.18 6.55
CA ARG A 522 18.14 7.02 5.85
C ARG A 522 18.08 5.89 4.83
N GLN A 523 17.56 4.73 5.24
CA GLN A 523 17.39 3.59 4.33
C GLN A 523 16.47 3.94 3.14
N ALA A 524 15.41 4.71 3.38
CA ALA A 524 14.56 5.20 2.30
C ALA A 524 15.28 6.26 1.44
N ALA A 525 16.12 7.11 2.05
CA ALA A 525 16.92 8.10 1.35
C ALA A 525 17.88 7.43 0.36
N ASP A 526 18.55 6.34 0.73
CA ASP A 526 19.43 5.59 -0.18
C ASP A 526 18.71 5.12 -1.46
N ALA A 527 17.43 4.73 -1.34
CA ALA A 527 16.59 4.36 -2.48
C ALA A 527 16.22 5.59 -3.34
N LEU A 528 15.92 6.73 -2.70
CA LEU A 528 15.64 7.99 -3.37
C LEU A 528 16.87 8.52 -4.12
N GLU A 529 18.06 8.39 -3.55
CA GLU A 529 19.32 8.77 -4.18
C GLU A 529 19.54 8.01 -5.49
N ALA A 530 19.27 6.71 -5.50
CA ALA A 530 19.32 5.89 -6.71
C ALA A 530 18.24 6.26 -7.74
N GLU A 531 17.01 6.54 -7.28
CA GLU A 531 15.85 6.91 -8.11
C GLU A 531 16.07 8.25 -8.83
N PHE A 532 16.46 9.29 -8.09
CA PHE A 532 16.58 10.67 -8.58
C PHE A 532 18.02 11.07 -8.96
N ARG A 533 19.00 10.17 -8.79
CA ARG A 533 20.43 10.43 -9.02
C ARG A 533 20.94 11.68 -8.28
N THR A 534 20.42 11.89 -7.08
CA THR A 534 20.82 12.95 -6.13
C THR A 534 21.48 12.31 -4.92
N GLU A 535 22.26 13.06 -4.16
CA GLU A 535 22.75 12.66 -2.84
C GLU A 535 21.90 13.36 -1.77
N VAL A 536 21.66 12.72 -0.63
CA VAL A 536 20.93 13.31 0.50
C VAL A 536 21.88 13.42 1.68
N ASP A 537 22.13 14.65 2.15
CA ASP A 537 22.96 14.90 3.33
C ASP A 537 22.32 14.23 4.57
N ASP A 538 23.13 13.55 5.39
CA ASP A 538 22.68 12.96 6.65
C ASP A 538 22.06 14.00 7.59
N ARG A 539 22.55 15.24 7.57
CA ARG A 539 21.95 16.36 8.31
C ARG A 539 20.54 16.67 7.80
N ALA A 540 20.29 16.53 6.49
CA ALA A 540 18.97 16.70 5.91
C ALA A 540 18.02 15.58 6.37
N VAL A 541 18.50 14.33 6.46
CA VAL A 541 17.75 13.20 7.02
C VAL A 541 17.36 13.47 8.48
N ASP A 542 18.33 13.85 9.31
CA ASP A 542 18.10 14.21 10.71
C ASP A 542 17.07 15.34 10.85
N ARG A 543 17.23 16.37 10.03
CA ARG A 543 16.34 17.53 10.02
C ARG A 543 14.94 17.17 9.56
N ALA A 544 14.81 16.30 8.56
CA ALA A 544 13.52 15.83 8.04
C ALA A 544 12.76 15.04 9.10
N VAL A 545 13.41 14.15 9.87
CA VAL A 545 12.74 13.41 10.95
C VAL A 545 12.23 14.33 12.03
N VAL A 546 13.09 15.21 12.55
CA VAL A 546 12.73 16.13 13.64
C VAL A 546 11.60 17.05 13.20
N MET A 547 11.78 17.75 12.08
CA MET A 547 10.81 18.73 11.62
C MET A 547 9.51 18.09 11.15
N SER A 548 9.54 16.92 10.50
CA SER A 548 8.29 16.26 10.09
C SER A 548 7.46 15.84 11.30
N GLY A 549 8.09 15.35 12.36
CA GLY A 549 7.40 15.05 13.62
C GLY A 549 6.86 16.30 14.33
N ASP A 550 7.56 17.43 14.25
CA ASP A 550 7.20 18.66 14.95
C ASP A 550 6.18 19.53 14.16
N TYR A 551 6.18 19.47 12.83
CA TYR A 551 5.40 20.36 11.96
C TYR A 551 4.35 19.66 11.07
N ILE A 552 4.45 18.34 10.81
CA ILE A 552 3.50 17.59 9.96
C ILE A 552 2.69 16.61 10.83
N LEU A 553 1.71 17.14 11.58
CA LEU A 553 1.00 16.41 12.65
C LEU A 553 -0.04 15.40 12.16
N ASN A 554 -0.50 15.56 10.92
CA ASN A 554 -1.51 14.68 10.30
C ASN A 554 -0.92 13.39 9.75
N GLN A 555 0.41 13.23 9.77
CA GLN A 555 1.11 12.03 9.34
C GLN A 555 1.96 11.47 10.49
N ARG A 556 2.53 10.28 10.27
CA ARG A 556 3.35 9.58 11.25
C ARG A 556 4.73 9.31 10.67
N LEU A 557 5.73 9.21 11.54
CA LEU A 557 7.05 8.74 11.19
C LEU A 557 7.06 7.22 10.92
N PRO A 558 7.92 6.74 10.01
CA PRO A 558 8.86 7.50 9.19
C PRO A 558 8.25 8.16 7.93
N LEU A 559 7.02 7.78 7.53
CA LEU A 559 6.44 8.18 6.23
C LEU A 559 6.45 9.69 5.98
N ALA A 560 6.12 10.49 7.00
CA ALA A 560 6.12 11.96 6.87
C ALA A 560 7.50 12.49 6.40
N ALA A 561 8.58 12.03 7.02
CA ALA A 561 9.94 12.45 6.69
C ALA A 561 10.41 11.89 5.33
N VAL A 562 10.06 10.65 4.99
CA VAL A 562 10.36 10.08 3.67
C VAL A 562 9.69 10.88 2.55
N LYS A 563 8.43 11.30 2.73
CA LYS A 563 7.73 12.14 1.74
C LYS A 563 8.39 13.51 1.59
N VAL A 564 8.84 14.12 2.69
CA VAL A 564 9.57 15.39 2.65
C VAL A 564 10.88 15.24 1.87
N LEU A 565 11.67 14.20 2.15
CA LEU A 565 12.91 13.94 1.42
C LEU A 565 12.67 13.63 -0.06
N ARG A 566 11.67 12.82 -0.38
CA ARG A 566 11.28 12.53 -1.77
C ARG A 566 10.98 13.82 -2.52
N ARG A 567 10.13 14.68 -1.98
CA ARG A 567 9.78 15.95 -2.61
C ARG A 567 10.98 16.89 -2.73
N ALA A 568 11.88 16.90 -1.74
CA ALA A 568 13.13 17.65 -1.84
C ALA A 568 14.05 17.12 -2.96
N CYS A 569 14.11 15.80 -3.16
CA CYS A 569 14.83 15.18 -4.28
C CYS A 569 14.18 15.52 -5.63
N GLU A 570 12.85 15.43 -5.73
CA GLU A 570 12.07 15.81 -6.92
C GLU A 570 12.30 17.28 -7.29
N ASP A 571 12.23 18.20 -6.33
CA ASP A 571 12.47 19.63 -6.53
C ASP A 571 13.90 19.91 -7.00
N LEU A 572 14.88 19.17 -6.47
CA LEU A 572 16.28 19.32 -6.87
C LEU A 572 16.50 18.75 -8.28
N ASP A 573 15.99 17.57 -8.58
CA ASP A 573 16.08 16.94 -9.90
C ASP A 573 15.41 17.81 -10.98
N TYR A 574 14.24 18.38 -10.68
CA TYR A 574 13.59 19.35 -11.56
C TYR A 574 14.48 20.57 -11.82
N ARG A 575 15.07 21.17 -10.78
CA ARG A 575 15.98 22.32 -10.94
C ARG A 575 17.22 21.97 -11.76
N ARG A 576 17.79 20.77 -11.58
CA ARG A 576 18.94 20.30 -12.36
C ARG A 576 18.60 20.12 -13.82
N THR A 577 17.48 19.44 -14.10
CA THR A 577 17.09 19.06 -15.47
C THR A 577 16.48 20.22 -16.26
N GLN A 578 15.70 21.09 -15.62
CA GLN A 578 14.96 22.16 -16.30
C GLN A 578 15.58 23.55 -16.17
N LEU A 579 16.27 23.83 -15.05
CA LEU A 579 16.79 25.17 -14.74
C LEU A 579 18.32 25.25 -14.76
N GLY A 580 19.01 24.15 -15.05
CA GLY A 580 20.46 24.11 -15.13
C GLY A 580 21.17 24.24 -13.79
N ASP A 581 20.50 23.90 -12.68
CA ASP A 581 21.13 23.83 -11.36
C ASP A 581 22.24 22.75 -11.36
N THR A 582 23.40 23.08 -10.80
CA THR A 582 24.56 22.18 -10.75
C THR A 582 24.65 21.40 -9.44
N ARG A 583 23.84 21.76 -8.44
CA ARG A 583 23.77 21.03 -7.18
C ARG A 583 23.27 19.61 -7.41
N ALA A 584 23.91 18.64 -6.79
CA ALA A 584 23.47 17.24 -6.78
C ALA A 584 23.07 16.75 -5.38
N VAL A 585 23.21 17.59 -4.36
CA VAL A 585 22.97 17.24 -2.96
C VAL A 585 21.73 17.95 -2.43
N VAL A 586 20.83 17.19 -1.79
CA VAL A 586 19.72 17.68 -0.99
C VAL A 586 20.23 18.01 0.41
N ASP A 587 20.06 19.27 0.82
CA ASP A 587 20.53 19.79 2.11
C ASP A 587 19.39 20.10 3.09
N THR A 588 19.74 20.66 4.25
CA THR A 588 18.77 21.03 5.28
C THR A 588 17.83 22.16 4.84
N GLU A 589 18.24 23.05 3.93
CA GLU A 589 17.41 24.17 3.46
C GLU A 589 16.31 23.66 2.53
N ASP A 590 16.61 22.65 1.70
CA ASP A 590 15.60 21.98 0.88
C ASP A 590 14.51 21.34 1.73
N VAL A 591 14.91 20.64 2.80
CA VAL A 591 13.99 20.05 3.77
C VAL A 591 13.12 21.12 4.44
N VAL A 592 13.72 22.23 4.89
CA VAL A 592 13.00 23.35 5.48
C VAL A 592 11.96 23.92 4.51
N ARG A 593 12.34 24.12 3.25
CA ARG A 593 11.46 24.66 2.21
C ARG A 593 10.26 23.75 1.96
N VAL A 594 10.51 22.45 1.79
CA VAL A 594 9.42 21.47 1.58
C VAL A 594 8.49 21.42 2.78
N ILE A 595 9.03 21.42 4.01
CA ILE A 595 8.19 21.43 5.21
C ILE A 595 7.40 22.74 5.30
N ALA A 596 7.98 23.88 4.93
CA ALA A 596 7.26 25.15 4.87
C ALA A 596 6.05 25.10 3.93
N GLU A 597 6.24 24.51 2.75
CA GLU A 597 5.16 24.33 1.78
C GLU A 597 4.08 23.36 2.27
N VAL A 598 4.49 22.25 2.90
CA VAL A 598 3.57 21.19 3.34
C VAL A 598 2.82 21.59 4.60
N SER A 599 3.50 22.20 5.57
CA SER A 599 2.92 22.58 6.86
C SER A 599 2.33 23.99 6.87
N GLY A 600 2.63 24.80 5.85
CA GLY A 600 2.25 26.21 5.78
C GLY A 600 3.05 27.13 6.71
N VAL A 601 4.05 26.59 7.44
CA VAL A 601 4.85 27.36 8.39
C VAL A 601 5.95 28.07 7.64
N PRO A 602 6.15 29.39 7.84
CA PRO A 602 7.23 30.10 7.17
C PRO A 602 8.60 29.45 7.40
N ALA A 603 9.37 29.26 6.33
CA ALA A 603 10.68 28.60 6.34
C ALA A 603 11.62 29.13 7.44
N GLY A 604 11.65 30.45 7.65
CA GLY A 604 12.46 31.07 8.72
C GLY A 604 12.05 30.64 10.14
N GLN A 605 10.77 30.37 10.38
CA GLN A 605 10.30 29.86 11.67
C GLN A 605 10.68 28.38 11.86
N ILE A 606 10.62 27.57 10.81
CA ILE A 606 11.01 26.14 10.86
C ILE A 606 12.55 26.01 11.00
N ALA A 607 13.31 26.85 10.30
CA ALA A 607 14.76 26.84 10.34
C ALA A 607 15.33 27.21 11.73
N GLY A 608 14.55 27.86 12.61
CA GLY A 608 15.03 28.37 13.91
C GLY A 608 15.96 29.59 13.78
N THR A 609 16.37 29.92 12.56
CA THR A 609 16.89 31.21 12.17
C THR A 609 15.70 32.15 12.04
N GLY A 610 15.21 32.74 13.13
CA GLY A 610 14.12 33.74 13.08
C GLY A 610 14.35 34.72 11.93
N GLY A 611 13.69 34.45 10.80
CA GLY A 611 14.11 34.92 9.49
C GLY A 611 13.38 36.20 9.17
N GLU A 612 14.19 37.26 9.07
CA GLU A 612 13.82 38.68 8.95
C GLU A 612 13.15 39.25 10.20
N ARG A 613 13.66 40.38 10.70
CA ARG A 613 12.89 41.26 11.59
C ARG A 613 11.71 41.77 10.78
N THR A 614 10.67 40.95 10.58
CA THR A 614 9.39 41.46 10.14
C THR A 614 8.98 42.46 11.21
N ASP A 615 9.02 43.73 10.85
CA ASP A 615 8.54 44.78 11.71
C ASP A 615 7.01 44.68 11.73
N TYR A 616 6.51 43.80 12.61
CA TYR A 616 5.09 43.59 12.80
C TYR A 616 4.38 44.90 13.17
N GLU A 617 5.05 45.83 13.86
CA GLU A 617 4.44 47.13 14.20
C GLU A 617 4.22 47.95 12.92
N GLN A 618 5.24 48.08 12.07
CA GLN A 618 5.10 48.79 10.80
C GLN A 618 4.05 48.13 9.89
N ALA A 619 4.09 46.80 9.78
CA ALA A 619 3.20 46.04 8.91
C ALA A 619 1.74 46.09 9.37
N LEU A 620 1.48 45.98 10.68
CA LEU A 620 0.14 46.11 11.26
C LEU A 620 -0.34 47.57 11.24
N GLY A 621 0.54 48.52 11.56
CA GLY A 621 0.25 49.96 11.59
C GLY A 621 -0.16 50.54 10.22
N GLY A 622 0.35 49.98 9.11
CA GLY A 622 -0.09 50.36 7.77
C GLY A 622 -1.56 50.02 7.46
N SER A 623 -2.20 49.17 8.26
CA SER A 623 -3.54 48.65 8.01
C SER A 623 -4.63 49.25 8.90
N VAL A 624 -4.27 49.74 10.10
CA VAL A 624 -5.21 50.29 11.10
C VAL A 624 -4.65 51.60 11.65
N PHE A 625 -5.48 52.65 11.66
CA PHE A 625 -5.07 54.00 12.03
C PHE A 625 -5.68 54.42 13.38
N GLY A 626 -4.92 55.19 14.16
CA GLY A 626 -5.34 55.68 15.50
C GLY A 626 -5.32 54.62 16.60
N GLN A 627 -4.72 53.45 16.37
CA GLN A 627 -4.73 52.31 17.29
C GLN A 627 -3.30 51.81 17.59
N GLN A 628 -2.37 52.73 17.83
CA GLN A 628 -0.94 52.44 17.95
C GLN A 628 -0.63 51.44 19.08
N GLU A 629 -1.20 51.65 20.27
CA GLU A 629 -1.05 50.71 21.40
C GLU A 629 -1.56 49.30 21.04
N ALA A 630 -2.71 49.21 20.37
CA ALA A 630 -3.27 47.94 19.96
C ALA A 630 -2.35 47.21 18.98
N VAL A 631 -1.74 47.95 18.05
CA VAL A 631 -0.75 47.44 17.10
C VAL A 631 0.49 46.94 17.83
N GLU A 632 1.02 47.70 18.79
CA GLU A 632 2.22 47.33 19.56
C GLU A 632 2.01 46.06 20.40
N VAL A 633 0.87 45.96 21.10
CA VAL A 633 0.52 44.77 21.89
C VAL A 633 0.39 43.53 21.00
N VAL A 634 -0.29 43.65 19.85
CA VAL A 634 -0.44 42.52 18.90
C VAL A 634 0.89 42.15 18.26
N ALA A 635 1.70 43.13 17.85
CA ALA A 635 3.04 42.89 17.32
C ALA A 635 3.94 42.17 18.34
N SER A 636 3.93 42.62 19.60
CA SER A 636 4.68 41.96 20.67
C SER A 636 4.20 40.52 20.90
N GLU A 637 2.90 40.26 20.82
CA GLU A 637 2.36 38.90 21.00
C GLU A 637 2.74 38.01 19.80
N LEU A 638 2.69 38.52 18.57
CA LEU A 638 3.16 37.79 17.39
C LEU A 638 4.65 37.46 17.44
N ARG A 639 5.51 38.40 17.88
CA ARG A 639 6.94 38.11 18.10
C ARG A 639 7.14 37.01 19.11
N ARG A 640 6.37 37.02 20.21
CA ARG A 640 6.43 35.97 21.25
C ARG A 640 6.04 34.60 20.67
N ILE A 641 4.95 34.52 19.91
CA ILE A 641 4.53 33.29 19.25
C ILE A 641 5.61 32.79 18.29
N LYS A 642 6.13 33.68 17.44
CA LYS A 642 7.13 33.35 16.41
C LYS A 642 8.50 32.99 16.97
N SER A 643 8.86 33.50 18.15
CA SER A 643 10.10 33.14 18.85
C SER A 643 10.11 31.72 19.42
N GLY A 644 8.99 30.99 19.36
CA GLY A 644 8.86 29.66 19.98
C GLY A 644 8.75 29.69 21.51
N LEU A 645 8.92 30.85 22.15
CA LEU A 645 8.76 31.03 23.60
C LEU A 645 7.31 30.85 24.07
N ALA A 646 6.35 30.77 23.16
CA ALA A 646 4.95 30.47 23.46
C ALA A 646 4.67 28.97 23.68
N GLY A 647 5.53 28.06 23.18
CA GLY A 647 5.29 26.61 23.16
C GLY A 647 5.36 25.87 24.50
N ALA A 648 5.47 26.58 25.63
CA ALA A 648 5.52 26.00 26.97
C ALA A 648 4.17 25.96 27.70
N SER A 649 3.10 26.51 27.11
CA SER A 649 1.75 26.49 27.69
C SER A 649 0.83 25.50 26.98
N SER A 650 0.03 24.76 27.72
CA SER A 650 -1.12 24.02 27.18
C SER A 650 -2.16 25.02 26.65
N GLY A 651 -2.74 24.76 25.47
CA GLY A 651 -3.69 25.66 24.81
C GLY A 651 -3.18 26.29 23.50
N PRO A 652 -3.98 27.17 22.85
CA PRO A 652 -3.65 27.84 21.59
C PRO A 652 -2.46 28.78 21.69
N ALA A 653 -1.88 29.12 20.53
CA ALA A 653 -0.74 30.02 20.42
C ALA A 653 -1.03 31.38 21.07
N SER A 654 -2.25 31.89 20.90
CA SER A 654 -2.78 33.01 21.69
C SER A 654 -4.30 33.09 21.62
N VAL A 655 -4.92 33.58 22.70
CA VAL A 655 -6.33 33.96 22.77
C VAL A 655 -6.40 35.43 23.12
N MET A 656 -6.89 36.25 22.18
CA MET A 656 -6.91 37.70 22.26
C MET A 656 -8.34 38.23 22.21
N LEU A 657 -8.66 39.24 23.02
CA LEU A 657 -9.93 39.96 22.95
C LEU A 657 -9.70 41.39 22.46
N PHE A 658 -10.30 41.74 21.33
CA PHE A 658 -10.33 43.09 20.78
C PHE A 658 -11.61 43.79 21.25
N ALA A 659 -11.47 44.72 22.20
CA ALA A 659 -12.59 45.44 22.81
C ALA A 659 -12.62 46.90 22.35
N GLY A 660 -13.76 47.39 21.88
CA GLY A 660 -13.92 48.79 21.48
C GLY A 660 -15.18 49.06 20.67
N LEU A 661 -15.39 50.30 20.23
CA LEU A 661 -16.55 50.69 19.42
C LEU A 661 -16.57 50.00 18.05
N THR A 662 -17.75 49.96 17.42
CA THR A 662 -17.91 49.51 16.03
C THR A 662 -17.11 50.39 15.07
N GLY A 663 -16.47 49.76 14.06
CA GLY A 663 -15.77 50.49 13.01
C GLY A 663 -14.43 51.14 13.41
N THR A 664 -13.85 50.80 14.56
CA THR A 664 -12.52 51.27 15.04
C THR A 664 -11.33 50.52 14.44
N GLY A 665 -11.55 49.40 13.73
CA GLY A 665 -10.50 48.64 13.05
C GLY A 665 -10.21 47.24 13.59
N LYS A 666 -10.96 46.74 14.58
CA LYS A 666 -10.80 45.39 15.17
C LYS A 666 -10.64 44.27 14.12
N THR A 667 -11.61 44.17 13.20
CA THR A 667 -11.62 43.15 12.14
C THR A 667 -10.50 43.36 11.12
N GLU A 668 -10.12 44.61 10.82
CA GLU A 668 -9.01 44.91 9.91
C GLU A 668 -7.66 44.52 10.50
N LEU A 669 -7.45 44.72 11.80
CA LEU A 669 -6.26 44.23 12.49
C LEU A 669 -6.20 42.70 12.46
N ALA A 670 -7.32 42.03 12.74
CA ALA A 670 -7.40 40.56 12.70
C ALA A 670 -7.10 39.99 11.31
N LYS A 671 -7.63 40.60 10.23
CA LYS A 671 -7.29 40.23 8.84
C LYS A 671 -5.80 40.37 8.55
N THR A 672 -5.20 41.45 9.03
CA THR A 672 -3.78 41.70 8.83
C THR A 672 -2.93 40.69 9.58
N VAL A 673 -3.29 40.36 10.84
CA VAL A 673 -2.68 39.25 11.59
C VAL A 673 -2.79 37.93 10.81
N ALA A 674 -3.96 37.59 10.29
CA ALA A 674 -4.16 36.38 9.48
C ALA A 674 -3.28 36.37 8.22
N SER A 675 -3.09 37.50 7.55
CA SER A 675 -2.26 37.57 6.34
C SER A 675 -0.78 37.24 6.58
N PHE A 676 -0.29 37.48 7.81
CA PHE A 676 1.09 37.21 8.22
C PHE A 676 1.26 35.86 8.95
N TYR A 677 0.24 35.42 9.68
CA TYR A 677 0.33 34.24 10.54
C TYR A 677 -0.24 32.97 9.88
N SER A 678 -1.38 33.11 9.19
CA SER A 678 -2.14 32.00 8.61
C SER A 678 -1.47 31.46 7.35
N SER A 679 -1.35 30.14 7.25
CA SER A 679 -0.82 29.47 6.05
C SER A 679 -1.68 29.79 4.84
N SER A 680 -3.01 29.76 5.03
CA SER A 680 -3.98 30.12 3.99
C SER A 680 -4.04 31.63 3.70
N LYS A 681 -3.39 32.46 4.53
CA LYS A 681 -3.52 33.94 4.58
C LYS A 681 -4.97 34.41 4.77
N ARG A 682 -5.90 33.51 5.07
CA ARG A 682 -7.33 33.79 5.28
C ARG A 682 -7.63 33.88 6.77
N LEU A 683 -8.52 34.80 7.11
CA LEU A 683 -9.12 34.92 8.43
C LEU A 683 -10.36 34.03 8.48
N GLN A 684 -10.39 33.07 9.42
CA GLN A 684 -11.55 32.20 9.61
C GLN A 684 -12.57 32.88 10.49
N THR A 685 -13.61 33.46 9.89
CA THR A 685 -14.61 34.24 10.63
C THR A 685 -15.81 33.41 11.04
N TYR A 686 -16.18 33.56 12.31
CA TYR A 686 -17.36 33.01 12.94
C TYR A 686 -18.16 34.17 13.54
N PRO A 687 -19.22 34.64 12.85
CA PRO A 687 -20.13 35.63 13.40
C PRO A 687 -20.89 35.02 14.58
N MET A 688 -20.65 35.51 15.79
CA MET A 688 -21.21 34.94 17.04
C MET A 688 -22.71 35.20 17.20
N GLU A 689 -23.27 36.15 16.45
CA GLU A 689 -24.71 36.38 16.35
C GLU A 689 -25.48 35.15 15.81
N ASN A 690 -24.87 34.40 14.89
CA ASN A 690 -25.42 33.13 14.38
C ASN A 690 -25.42 32.01 15.44
N PHE A 691 -24.74 32.23 16.56
CA PHE A 691 -24.58 31.26 17.65
C PHE A 691 -25.29 31.71 18.94
N SER A 692 -26.36 32.49 18.81
CA SER A 692 -27.15 33.03 19.92
C SER A 692 -28.03 31.98 20.63
N GLU A 693 -28.25 30.81 20.01
CA GLU A 693 -29.05 29.71 20.55
C GLU A 693 -28.19 28.50 20.98
N PRO A 694 -28.57 27.70 22.00
CA PRO A 694 -27.74 26.60 22.51
C PRO A 694 -27.40 25.52 21.47
N HIS A 695 -28.29 25.23 20.51
CA HIS A 695 -28.10 24.14 19.55
C HIS A 695 -27.21 24.55 18.35
N SER A 696 -26.92 25.84 18.21
CA SER A 696 -26.03 26.38 17.17
C SER A 696 -24.59 25.89 17.28
N VAL A 697 -24.18 25.40 18.46
CA VAL A 697 -22.87 24.78 18.75
C VAL A 697 -22.54 23.68 17.73
N SER A 698 -23.55 22.95 17.26
CA SER A 698 -23.40 21.91 16.24
C SER A 698 -22.81 22.42 14.92
N GLY A 699 -22.99 23.70 14.57
CA GLY A 699 -22.33 24.31 13.41
C GLY A 699 -20.82 24.48 13.55
N ILE A 700 -20.29 24.44 14.79
CA ILE A 700 -18.86 24.56 15.10
C ILE A 700 -18.23 23.17 15.28
N ILE A 701 -18.82 22.34 16.14
CA ILE A 701 -18.26 21.03 16.54
C ILE A 701 -18.83 19.83 15.77
N GLY A 702 -19.82 20.06 14.91
CA GLY A 702 -20.52 19.02 14.16
C GLY A 702 -21.83 18.57 14.81
N SER A 703 -22.72 18.02 14.00
CA SER A 703 -23.98 17.41 14.45
C SER A 703 -23.71 16.07 15.13
N PRO A 704 -24.51 15.65 16.13
CA PRO A 704 -24.38 14.34 16.78
C PRO A 704 -24.77 13.18 15.84
N PRO A 705 -24.40 11.93 16.16
CA PRO A 705 -24.78 10.74 15.37
C PRO A 705 -26.29 10.65 15.17
N GLY A 706 -26.73 10.34 13.93
CA GLY A 706 -28.15 10.22 13.57
C GLY A 706 -28.81 11.51 13.09
N TYR A 707 -28.09 12.65 13.07
CA TYR A 707 -28.58 13.92 12.54
C TYR A 707 -27.98 14.25 11.17
N ILE A 708 -28.73 14.97 10.33
CA ILE A 708 -28.27 15.44 9.01
C ILE A 708 -27.03 16.32 9.21
N GLY A 709 -25.94 15.99 8.52
CA GLY A 709 -24.67 16.71 8.63
C GLY A 709 -23.62 16.05 9.53
N PHE A 710 -23.94 14.92 10.20
CA PHE A 710 -22.97 14.14 10.98
C PHE A 710 -21.70 13.82 10.18
N GLU A 711 -21.84 13.36 8.94
CA GLU A 711 -20.71 12.98 8.08
C GLU A 711 -19.77 14.15 7.75
N ARG A 712 -20.29 15.40 7.72
CA ARG A 712 -19.48 16.59 7.42
C ARG A 712 -18.50 16.95 8.53
N GLY A 713 -18.75 16.50 9.77
CA GLY A 713 -17.96 16.85 10.94
C GLY A 713 -18.07 18.32 11.36
N GLY A 714 -17.25 18.70 12.34
CA GLY A 714 -17.21 20.08 12.83
C GLY A 714 -16.38 21.00 11.96
N ARG A 715 -16.93 22.19 11.64
CA ARG A 715 -16.25 23.20 10.83
C ARG A 715 -14.90 23.61 11.44
N LEU A 716 -14.87 23.85 12.76
CA LEU A 716 -13.64 24.25 13.46
C LEU A 716 -12.56 23.16 13.40
N ILE A 717 -12.96 21.89 13.51
CA ILE A 717 -12.06 20.73 13.47
C ILE A 717 -11.49 20.55 12.07
N ASN A 718 -12.34 20.65 11.04
CA ASN A 718 -11.90 20.56 9.65
C ASN A 718 -10.94 21.71 9.29
N GLU A 719 -11.22 22.94 9.73
CA GLU A 719 -10.36 24.11 9.50
C GLU A 719 -9.01 23.99 10.22
N LEU A 720 -8.99 23.56 11.49
CA LEU A 720 -7.76 23.30 12.25
C LEU A 720 -6.90 22.20 11.62
N ASN A 721 -7.52 21.11 11.14
CA ASN A 721 -6.80 20.03 10.47
C ASN A 721 -6.28 20.43 9.08
N ALA A 722 -6.96 21.36 8.41
CA ALA A 722 -6.53 21.89 7.12
C ALA A 722 -5.40 22.93 7.26
N ASP A 723 -5.44 23.78 8.29
CA ASP A 723 -4.45 24.83 8.54
C ASP A 723 -4.21 24.97 10.06
N PRO A 724 -3.19 24.30 10.63
CA PRO A 724 -2.91 24.37 12.07
C PRO A 724 -2.50 25.78 12.56
N TYR A 725 -2.03 26.65 11.66
CA TYR A 725 -1.60 28.02 11.96
C TYR A 725 -2.66 29.06 11.59
N CYS A 726 -3.93 28.65 11.56
CA CYS A 726 -5.01 29.56 11.24
C CYS A 726 -5.26 30.63 12.33
N VAL A 727 -5.90 31.72 11.89
CA VAL A 727 -6.41 32.77 12.76
C VAL A 727 -7.92 32.74 12.72
N PHE A 728 -8.55 32.48 13.87
CA PHE A 728 -9.99 32.49 14.05
C PHE A 728 -10.46 33.85 14.56
N LEU A 729 -11.46 34.41 13.89
CA LEU A 729 -12.19 35.58 14.36
C LEU A 729 -13.56 35.15 14.88
N LEU A 730 -13.75 35.24 16.19
CA LEU A 730 -15.03 35.08 16.87
C LEU A 730 -15.65 36.48 17.01
N ASP A 731 -16.39 36.89 15.98
CA ASP A 731 -16.86 38.28 15.83
C ASP A 731 -18.12 38.54 16.64
N GLU A 732 -18.16 39.64 17.40
CA GLU A 732 -19.22 40.03 18.33
C GLU A 732 -19.52 38.96 19.40
N ALA A 733 -18.48 38.51 20.09
CA ALA A 733 -18.54 37.40 21.04
C ALA A 733 -19.60 37.57 22.14
N GLU A 734 -19.94 38.80 22.54
CA GLU A 734 -21.01 39.06 23.50
C GLU A 734 -22.42 38.62 23.04
N LYS A 735 -22.59 38.28 21.75
CA LYS A 735 -23.87 37.84 21.17
C LYS A 735 -24.08 36.33 21.26
N ALA A 736 -23.02 35.55 21.49
CA ALA A 736 -23.12 34.10 21.55
C ALA A 736 -23.91 33.60 22.79
N HIS A 737 -24.49 32.42 22.65
CA HIS A 737 -25.02 31.69 23.80
C HIS A 737 -23.87 31.20 24.69
N PRO A 738 -23.97 31.27 26.04
CA PRO A 738 -22.90 30.83 26.95
C PRO A 738 -22.41 29.38 26.72
N GLU A 739 -23.31 28.47 26.32
CA GLU A 739 -22.96 27.07 26.01
C GLU A 739 -21.99 26.91 24.83
N VAL A 740 -21.90 27.91 23.93
CA VAL A 740 -20.96 27.92 22.81
C VAL A 740 -19.52 27.95 23.29
N TRP A 741 -19.26 28.51 24.46
CA TRP A 741 -17.91 28.63 25.00
C TRP A 741 -17.35 27.34 25.60
N ARG A 742 -18.20 26.38 25.97
CA ARG A 742 -17.75 25.11 26.58
C ARG A 742 -16.70 24.37 25.75
N PRO A 743 -16.90 24.11 24.44
CA PRO A 743 -15.85 23.48 23.62
C PRO A 743 -14.58 24.33 23.49
N PHE A 744 -14.70 25.67 23.49
CA PHE A 744 -13.54 26.57 23.45
C PHE A 744 -12.76 26.56 24.76
N LEU A 745 -13.41 26.45 25.92
CA LEU A 745 -12.71 26.33 27.21
C LEU A 745 -11.77 25.11 27.22
N ASN A 746 -12.29 23.94 26.82
CA ASN A 746 -11.48 22.72 26.71
C ASN A 746 -10.32 22.92 25.72
N LEU A 747 -10.60 23.49 24.55
CA LEU A 747 -9.57 23.80 23.55
C LEU A 747 -8.52 24.78 24.09
N PHE A 748 -8.93 25.78 24.86
CA PHE A 748 -8.07 26.81 25.42
C PHE A 748 -7.19 26.29 26.56
N ASP A 749 -7.59 25.21 27.25
CA ASP A 749 -6.75 24.50 28.22
C ASP A 749 -5.80 23.51 27.56
N GLU A 750 -6.37 22.61 26.76
CA GLU A 750 -5.72 21.37 26.35
C GLU A 750 -4.99 21.53 25.00
N GLY A 751 -5.32 22.57 24.24
CA GLY A 751 -4.76 22.81 22.91
C GLY A 751 -5.29 21.84 21.84
N TRP A 752 -6.34 21.07 22.14
CA TRP A 752 -7.00 20.19 21.18
C TRP A 752 -8.51 20.13 21.40
N ILE A 753 -9.23 19.76 20.35
CA ILE A 753 -10.68 19.61 20.33
C ILE A 753 -11.06 18.38 19.51
N VAL A 754 -12.18 17.74 19.84
CA VAL A 754 -12.71 16.56 19.14
C VAL A 754 -14.13 16.87 18.65
N ASP A 755 -14.43 16.46 17.42
CA ASP A 755 -15.78 16.57 16.86
C ASP A 755 -16.69 15.41 17.28
N GLN A 756 -17.97 15.47 16.90
CA GLN A 756 -18.95 14.42 17.24
C GLN A 756 -18.67 13.05 16.58
N ARG A 757 -17.75 12.97 15.60
CA ARG A 757 -17.33 11.72 14.95
C ARG A 757 -16.12 11.08 15.65
N GLY A 758 -15.53 11.76 16.64
CA GLY A 758 -14.28 11.33 17.27
C GLY A 758 -13.02 11.82 16.55
N VAL A 759 -13.15 12.69 15.54
CA VAL A 759 -11.99 13.25 14.84
C VAL A 759 -11.38 14.36 15.69
N LYS A 760 -10.10 14.18 16.05
CA LYS A 760 -9.32 15.13 16.84
C LYS A 760 -8.64 16.17 15.95
N ALA A 761 -8.62 17.42 16.41
CA ALA A 761 -7.81 18.50 15.86
C ALA A 761 -7.02 19.20 16.96
N HIS A 762 -5.80 19.63 16.61
CA HIS A 762 -4.91 20.37 17.50
C HIS A 762 -4.96 21.86 17.15
N GLY A 763 -5.26 22.70 18.14
CA GLY A 763 -5.32 24.15 18.02
C GLY A 763 -4.22 24.88 18.80
N ASP A 764 -3.21 24.16 19.27
CA ASP A 764 -2.04 24.68 20.00
C ASP A 764 -1.22 25.71 19.19
N ARG A 765 -1.35 25.67 17.86
CA ARG A 765 -0.73 26.62 16.93
C ARG A 765 -1.70 27.69 16.41
N ALA A 766 -2.99 27.60 16.71
CA ALA A 766 -3.98 28.55 16.21
C ALA A 766 -4.03 29.82 17.07
N ILE A 767 -4.38 30.94 16.45
CA ILE A 767 -4.67 32.20 17.15
C ILE A 767 -6.18 32.40 17.17
N PHE A 768 -6.75 32.64 18.35
CA PHE A 768 -8.16 33.01 18.50
C PHE A 768 -8.26 34.50 18.83
N ILE A 769 -8.98 35.24 17.99
CA ILE A 769 -9.28 36.66 18.18
C ILE A 769 -10.79 36.79 18.39
N LEU A 770 -11.17 37.26 19.56
CA LEU A 770 -12.54 37.62 19.88
C LEU A 770 -12.71 39.12 19.65
N THR A 771 -13.82 39.55 19.07
CA THR A 771 -14.19 40.97 19.10
C THR A 771 -15.34 41.19 20.05
N SER A 772 -15.34 42.33 20.74
CA SER A 772 -16.48 42.74 21.53
C SER A 772 -16.69 44.23 21.50
N ASN A 773 -17.95 44.64 21.41
CA ASN A 773 -18.38 46.01 21.66
C ASN A 773 -18.77 46.19 23.14
N ALA A 774 -18.75 45.12 23.93
CA ALA A 774 -19.06 45.15 25.33
C ALA A 774 -17.92 45.86 26.09
N GLY A 775 -18.27 46.85 26.93
CA GLY A 775 -17.30 47.74 27.56
C GLY A 775 -16.99 49.03 26.77
N GLN A 776 -17.64 49.27 25.62
CA GLN A 776 -17.45 50.51 24.85
C GLN A 776 -17.73 51.80 25.64
N GLU A 777 -18.68 51.78 26.58
CA GLU A 777 -18.98 52.93 27.44
C GLU A 777 -17.83 53.24 28.40
N ILE A 778 -17.22 52.19 28.96
CA ILE A 778 -16.07 52.29 29.86
C ILE A 778 -14.87 52.82 29.08
N ILE A 779 -14.59 52.24 27.90
CA ILE A 779 -13.51 52.67 27.01
C ILE A 779 -13.70 54.15 26.65
N SER A 780 -14.89 54.54 26.19
CA SER A 780 -15.17 55.92 25.76
C SER A 780 -15.13 56.93 26.91
N ARG A 781 -15.55 56.54 28.12
CA ARG A 781 -15.50 57.39 29.32
C ARG A 781 -14.05 57.58 29.78
N MET A 782 -13.33 56.49 30.00
CA MET A 782 -11.95 56.52 30.49
C MET A 782 -10.98 57.15 29.49
N THR A 783 -11.22 57.00 28.19
CA THR A 783 -10.45 57.71 27.15
C THR A 783 -10.64 59.23 27.25
N ARG A 784 -11.88 59.71 27.48
CA ARG A 784 -12.16 61.14 27.70
C ARG A 784 -11.58 61.67 29.01
N GLU A 785 -11.46 60.82 30.01
CA GLU A 785 -10.80 61.13 31.28
C GLU A 785 -9.26 61.09 31.18
N GLY A 786 -8.70 60.72 30.03
CA GLY A 786 -7.25 60.65 29.82
C GLY A 786 -6.56 59.52 30.57
N ARG A 787 -7.26 58.43 30.90
CA ARG A 787 -6.69 57.25 31.55
C ARG A 787 -5.74 56.51 30.60
N SER A 788 -4.77 55.81 31.17
CA SER A 788 -3.84 54.95 30.44
C SER A 788 -4.53 53.69 29.90
N ASP A 789 -3.96 53.06 28.87
CA ASP A 789 -4.55 51.83 28.30
C ASP A 789 -4.55 50.67 29.31
N GLU A 790 -3.58 50.60 30.22
CA GLU A 790 -3.56 49.61 31.31
C GLU A 790 -4.78 49.76 32.22
N GLU A 791 -5.15 50.99 32.57
CA GLU A 791 -6.33 51.27 33.39
C GLU A 791 -7.63 50.97 32.64
N ILE A 792 -7.68 51.26 31.34
CA ILE A 792 -8.85 50.94 30.51
C ILE A 792 -9.00 49.42 30.38
N VAL A 793 -7.91 48.69 30.13
CA VAL A 793 -7.89 47.22 30.06
C VAL A 793 -8.39 46.61 31.38
N ALA A 794 -7.92 47.12 32.52
CA ALA A 794 -8.40 46.67 33.83
C ALA A 794 -9.92 46.91 34.00
N GLY A 795 -10.40 48.11 33.65
CA GLY A 795 -11.83 48.44 33.70
C GLY A 795 -12.69 47.58 32.77
N VAL A 796 -12.20 47.29 31.56
CA VAL A 796 -12.88 46.38 30.62
C VAL A 796 -12.92 44.96 31.20
N LYS A 797 -11.79 44.46 31.72
CA LYS A 797 -11.69 43.11 32.30
C LYS A 797 -12.67 42.89 33.46
N GLU A 798 -12.85 43.90 34.32
CA GLU A 798 -13.81 43.85 35.43
C GLU A 798 -15.28 43.87 34.96
N ALA A 799 -15.56 44.47 33.80
CA ALA A 799 -16.90 44.57 33.24
C ALA A 799 -17.31 43.35 32.41
N LEU A 800 -16.37 42.61 31.81
CA LEU A 800 -16.64 41.42 30.98
C LEU A 800 -17.58 40.40 31.66
N PRO A 801 -17.37 40.00 32.94
CA PRO A 801 -18.26 39.06 33.61
C PRO A 801 -19.64 39.63 33.96
N GLN A 802 -19.83 40.95 33.87
CA GLN A 802 -21.10 41.61 34.18
C GLN A 802 -22.00 41.75 32.94
N ILE A 803 -21.46 41.40 31.76
CA ILE A 803 -22.17 41.49 30.49
C ILE A 803 -23.14 40.30 30.39
N GLY A 804 -24.40 40.58 30.68
CA GLY A 804 -25.50 39.61 30.61
C GLY A 804 -26.03 39.42 29.20
N ASN A 805 -26.50 38.21 28.90
CA ASN A 805 -27.29 37.96 27.69
C ASN A 805 -28.77 38.32 27.96
N HIS A 806 -29.38 39.11 27.08
CA HIS A 806 -30.75 39.64 27.24
C HIS A 806 -31.82 38.53 27.29
N VAL A 807 -31.48 37.29 26.88
CA VAL A 807 -32.43 36.19 26.74
C VAL A 807 -32.57 35.31 28.00
N ARG A 808 -31.53 35.16 28.86
CA ARG A 808 -31.57 34.19 29.99
C ARG A 808 -30.85 34.59 31.30
N GLY A 809 -30.35 35.82 31.44
CA GLY A 809 -29.94 36.35 32.76
C GLY A 809 -28.62 35.83 33.36
N GLY A 810 -27.77 35.16 32.57
CA GLY A 810 -26.40 34.78 32.95
C GLY A 810 -25.33 35.58 32.19
N PRO A 811 -24.08 35.61 32.69
CA PRO A 811 -22.99 36.31 32.02
C PRO A 811 -22.60 35.58 30.73
N VAL A 812 -22.44 36.32 29.63
CA VAL A 812 -21.99 35.75 28.35
C VAL A 812 -20.56 35.25 28.47
N PHE A 813 -19.71 36.05 29.11
CA PHE A 813 -18.34 35.68 29.44
C PHE A 813 -18.26 35.27 30.90
N THR A 814 -18.15 33.97 31.17
CA THR A 814 -17.93 33.48 32.53
C THR A 814 -16.55 33.94 33.03
N PRO A 815 -16.34 34.11 34.35
CA PRO A 815 -15.01 34.40 34.89
C PRO A 815 -13.94 33.41 34.44
N GLU A 816 -14.32 32.14 34.31
CA GLU A 816 -13.47 31.06 33.77
C GLU A 816 -13.04 31.35 32.33
N PHE A 817 -13.97 31.75 31.47
CA PHE A 817 -13.66 32.12 30.09
C PHE A 817 -12.77 33.35 30.00
N VAL A 818 -13.06 34.39 30.79
CA VAL A 818 -12.23 35.62 30.84
C VAL A 818 -10.80 35.30 31.31
N ALA A 819 -10.62 34.32 32.21
CA ALA A 819 -9.30 33.90 32.66
C ALA A 819 -8.45 33.22 31.56
N ARG A 820 -9.07 32.69 30.50
CA ARG A 820 -8.38 32.10 29.33
C ARG A 820 -7.97 33.13 28.29
N ILE A 821 -8.49 34.35 28.37
CA ILE A 821 -8.08 35.43 27.47
C ILE A 821 -6.69 35.90 27.90
N ARG A 822 -5.69 35.59 27.07
CA ARG A 822 -4.28 35.88 27.33
C ARG A 822 -3.99 37.38 27.22
N ARG A 823 -4.62 38.06 26.26
CA ARG A 823 -4.48 39.50 26.00
C ARG A 823 -5.83 40.15 25.75
N ILE A 824 -6.06 41.28 26.41
CA ILE A 824 -7.17 42.18 26.10
C ILE A 824 -6.55 43.42 25.43
N ILE A 825 -7.00 43.72 24.22
CA ILE A 825 -6.54 44.82 23.38
C ILE A 825 -7.69 45.80 23.23
N VAL A 826 -7.47 47.03 23.65
CA VAL A 826 -8.49 48.09 23.63
C VAL A 826 -8.34 48.93 22.36
N PHE A 827 -9.46 49.21 21.71
CA PHE A 827 -9.56 50.09 20.56
C PHE A 827 -10.25 51.40 20.96
N ARG A 828 -9.53 52.50 20.82
CA ARG A 828 -10.01 53.84 21.18
C ARG A 828 -10.93 54.42 20.09
N PRO A 829 -11.80 55.38 20.44
CA PRO A 829 -12.54 56.17 19.45
C PRO A 829 -11.60 56.80 18.42
N LEU A 830 -12.02 56.86 17.15
CA LEU A 830 -11.21 57.37 16.05
C LEU A 830 -11.15 58.91 16.08
N ASP A 831 -9.93 59.45 16.16
CA ASP A 831 -9.65 60.87 16.00
C ASP A 831 -9.57 61.30 14.52
N LEU A 832 -9.34 62.59 14.28
CA LEU A 832 -9.27 63.15 12.93
C LEU A 832 -8.09 62.60 12.12
N ASP A 833 -6.94 62.37 12.75
CA ASP A 833 -5.75 61.82 12.09
C ASP A 833 -6.01 60.38 11.64
N ALA A 834 -6.66 59.57 12.49
CA ALA A 834 -7.09 58.23 12.13
C ALA A 834 -8.09 58.23 10.97
N MET A 835 -9.09 59.11 11.00
CA MET A 835 -10.05 59.27 9.91
C MET A 835 -9.35 59.66 8.60
N THR A 836 -8.35 60.55 8.68
CA THR A 836 -7.54 60.95 7.52
C THR A 836 -6.75 59.78 6.94
N GLY A 837 -6.11 58.98 7.79
CA GLY A 837 -5.43 57.74 7.37
C GLY A 837 -6.38 56.76 6.68
N ILE A 838 -7.57 56.56 7.24
CA ILE A 838 -8.62 55.70 6.65
C ILE A 838 -9.06 56.24 5.28
N CYS A 839 -9.29 57.54 5.13
CA CYS A 839 -9.61 58.17 3.85
C CYS A 839 -8.52 57.91 2.81
N ARG A 840 -7.24 58.16 3.16
CA ARG A 840 -6.12 57.92 2.24
C ARG A 840 -6.04 56.45 1.82
N LYS A 841 -6.20 55.51 2.75
CA LYS A 841 -6.20 54.06 2.46
C LYS A 841 -7.32 53.67 1.49
N LEU A 842 -8.54 54.15 1.71
CA LEU A 842 -9.69 53.83 0.84
C LEU A 842 -9.53 54.44 -0.56
N VAL A 843 -9.04 55.68 -0.65
CA VAL A 843 -8.73 56.31 -1.95
C VAL A 843 -7.59 55.57 -2.66
N GLY A 844 -6.54 55.17 -1.95
CA GLY A 844 -5.46 54.35 -2.51
C GLY A 844 -5.98 53.03 -3.11
N ARG A 845 -6.84 52.32 -2.38
CA ARG A 845 -7.49 51.08 -2.88
C ARG A 845 -8.36 51.36 -4.11
N GLN A 846 -9.08 52.48 -4.16
CA GLN A 846 -9.82 52.87 -5.35
C GLN A 846 -8.86 53.12 -6.52
N ARG A 847 -7.76 53.86 -6.34
CA ARG A 847 -6.76 54.10 -7.39
C ARG A 847 -6.22 52.81 -7.99
N GLU A 848 -5.80 51.86 -7.14
CA GLU A 848 -5.34 50.53 -7.57
C GLU A 848 -6.43 49.79 -8.35
N PHE A 849 -7.66 49.75 -7.83
CA PHE A 849 -8.77 49.09 -8.52
C PHE A 849 -9.05 49.70 -9.91
N TRP A 850 -9.07 51.03 -10.02
CA TRP A 850 -9.29 51.72 -11.30
C TRP A 850 -8.13 51.48 -12.28
N LEU A 851 -6.90 51.46 -11.81
CA LEU A 851 -5.75 51.16 -12.66
C LEU A 851 -5.78 49.70 -13.14
N ASP A 852 -5.91 48.73 -12.23
CA ASP A 852 -5.82 47.31 -12.54
C ASP A 852 -7.04 46.75 -13.28
N LYS A 853 -8.25 47.25 -12.98
CA LYS A 853 -9.50 46.70 -13.54
C LYS A 853 -10.11 47.56 -14.63
N ARG A 854 -9.73 48.84 -14.72
CA ARG A 854 -10.28 49.77 -15.72
C ARG A 854 -9.21 50.38 -16.63
N GLU A 855 -7.92 50.12 -16.37
CA GLU A 855 -6.80 50.72 -17.10
C GLU A 855 -6.85 52.26 -17.10
N LYS A 856 -7.35 52.84 -16.00
CA LYS A 856 -7.52 54.29 -15.84
C LYS A 856 -6.90 54.76 -14.53
N GLU A 857 -6.03 55.77 -14.61
CA GLU A 857 -5.41 56.40 -13.45
C GLU A 857 -6.40 57.38 -12.80
N LEU A 858 -6.72 57.17 -11.51
CA LEU A 858 -7.63 58.02 -10.75
C LEU A 858 -6.84 59.06 -9.93
N ILE A 859 -6.96 60.34 -10.27
CA ILE A 859 -6.27 61.44 -9.60
C ILE A 859 -7.26 62.18 -8.69
N VAL A 860 -7.10 61.96 -7.38
CA VAL A 860 -7.93 62.57 -6.32
C VAL A 860 -7.10 63.62 -5.57
N PRO A 861 -7.57 64.88 -5.43
CA PRO A 861 -6.82 65.92 -4.75
C PRO A 861 -6.83 65.72 -3.23
N GLU A 862 -5.73 66.06 -2.57
CA GLU A 862 -5.57 65.92 -1.11
C GLU A 862 -6.63 66.72 -0.34
N SER A 863 -7.09 67.86 -0.88
CA SER A 863 -8.16 68.67 -0.30
C SER A 863 -9.49 67.93 -0.16
N LEU A 864 -9.83 67.04 -1.12
CA LEU A 864 -11.02 66.19 -1.04
C LEU A 864 -10.88 65.16 0.08
N ILE A 865 -9.70 64.54 0.18
CA ILE A 865 -9.38 63.53 1.20
C ILE A 865 -9.51 64.14 2.60
N LEU A 866 -8.90 65.30 2.83
CA LEU A 866 -8.95 66.01 4.11
C LEU A 866 -10.39 66.45 4.46
N TYR A 867 -11.15 66.95 3.49
CA TYR A 867 -12.56 67.32 3.70
C TYR A 867 -13.43 66.10 4.05
N ALA A 868 -13.23 64.97 3.35
CA ALA A 868 -13.94 63.74 3.62
C ALA A 868 -13.64 63.21 5.04
N ALA A 869 -12.39 63.32 5.48
CA ALA A 869 -11.95 62.91 6.81
C ALA A 869 -12.59 63.78 7.90
N ASP A 870 -12.55 65.11 7.78
CA ASP A 870 -13.16 66.05 8.72
C ASP A 870 -14.67 65.84 8.84
N ARG A 871 -15.36 65.76 7.69
CA ARG A 871 -16.80 65.47 7.66
C ARG A 871 -17.13 64.11 8.30
N GLY A 872 -16.32 63.10 8.02
CA GLY A 872 -16.46 61.77 8.61
C GLY A 872 -16.27 61.76 10.11
N HIS A 873 -15.25 62.47 10.60
CA HIS A 873 -14.98 62.62 12.03
C HIS A 873 -16.15 63.29 12.76
N LEU A 874 -16.64 64.44 12.26
CA LEU A 874 -17.78 65.16 12.83
C LEU A 874 -19.06 64.32 12.86
N MET A 875 -19.34 63.56 11.80
CA MET A 875 -20.51 62.68 11.76
C MET A 875 -20.36 61.50 12.72
N ASN A 876 -19.15 60.95 12.85
CA ASN A 876 -18.87 59.88 13.80
C ASN A 876 -19.05 60.35 15.25
N GLU A 877 -18.53 61.53 15.60
CA GLU A 877 -18.73 62.12 16.93
C GLU A 877 -20.22 62.32 17.25
N LYS A 878 -21.01 62.86 16.30
CA LYS A 878 -22.47 63.02 16.47
C LYS A 878 -23.20 61.71 16.70
N SER A 879 -22.71 60.60 16.15
CA SER A 879 -23.27 59.26 16.37
C SER A 879 -22.84 58.60 17.69
N GLY A 880 -21.99 59.28 18.48
CA GLY A 880 -21.35 58.68 19.65
C GLY A 880 -20.34 57.59 19.30
N GLY A 881 -19.70 57.68 18.13
CA GLY A 881 -18.70 56.72 17.67
C GLY A 881 -19.24 55.43 17.05
N LYS A 882 -20.55 55.33 16.82
CA LYS A 882 -21.20 54.10 16.29
C LYS A 882 -20.89 53.84 14.82
N GLU A 883 -20.74 54.90 14.03
CA GLU A 883 -20.47 54.80 12.59
C GLU A 883 -19.02 54.36 12.30
N GLY A 884 -18.07 54.79 13.14
CA GLY A 884 -16.64 54.51 13.02
C GLY A 884 -16.08 54.92 11.65
N GLY A 885 -15.02 54.23 11.19
CA GLY A 885 -14.41 54.48 9.89
C GLY A 885 -15.28 54.08 8.69
N ARG A 886 -16.39 53.35 8.90
CA ARG A 886 -17.28 52.87 7.82
C ARG A 886 -17.97 54.03 7.11
N ILE A 887 -18.18 55.15 7.81
CA ILE A 887 -18.80 56.35 7.25
C ILE A 887 -18.00 56.96 6.10
N ILE A 888 -16.68 56.79 6.12
CA ILE A 888 -15.79 57.33 5.09
C ILE A 888 -16.10 56.74 3.72
N ALA A 889 -16.40 55.44 3.63
CA ALA A 889 -16.73 54.81 2.36
C ALA A 889 -17.96 55.46 1.72
N LYS A 890 -18.99 55.77 2.52
CA LYS A 890 -20.19 56.48 2.06
C LYS A 890 -19.85 57.89 1.58
N ILE A 891 -19.05 58.64 2.35
CA ILE A 891 -18.65 60.01 1.99
C ILE A 891 -17.81 60.01 0.70
N LEU A 892 -16.88 59.07 0.53
CA LEU A 892 -16.08 58.96 -0.68
C LEU A 892 -16.92 58.55 -1.89
N SER A 893 -17.91 57.67 -1.72
CA SER A 893 -18.84 57.34 -2.80
C SER A 893 -19.60 58.60 -3.27
N ASP A 894 -20.08 59.42 -2.33
CA ASP A 894 -20.76 60.70 -2.64
C ASP A 894 -19.84 61.74 -3.31
N LEU A 895 -18.55 61.78 -2.94
CA LEU A 895 -17.61 62.80 -3.41
C LEU A 895 -16.77 62.40 -4.62
N ILE A 896 -16.64 61.11 -4.92
CA ILE A 896 -15.78 60.56 -5.98
C ILE A 896 -16.62 59.76 -6.98
N GLU A 897 -17.26 58.67 -6.53
CA GLU A 897 -17.92 57.71 -7.42
C GLU A 897 -19.13 58.31 -8.12
N ASN A 898 -20.00 59.01 -7.38
CA ASN A 898 -21.20 59.64 -7.92
C ASN A 898 -20.88 60.74 -8.96
N PRO A 899 -19.93 61.68 -8.71
CA PRO A 899 -19.50 62.63 -9.73
C PRO A 899 -18.92 61.98 -10.99
N ILE A 900 -18.12 60.91 -10.84
CA ILE A 900 -17.56 60.18 -11.99
C ILE A 900 -18.68 59.53 -12.79
N LEU A 901 -19.65 58.88 -12.13
CA LEU A 901 -20.79 58.24 -12.78
C LEU A 901 -21.62 59.26 -13.58
N LEU A 902 -21.93 60.41 -12.98
CA LEU A 902 -22.70 61.46 -13.64
C LEU A 902 -21.99 62.02 -14.88
N GLU A 903 -20.68 62.26 -14.81
CA GLU A 903 -19.92 62.75 -15.97
C GLU A 903 -19.66 61.66 -17.02
N GLN A 904 -19.55 60.39 -16.61
CA GLN A 904 -19.51 59.25 -17.53
C GLN A 904 -20.79 59.15 -18.36
N GLU A 905 -21.97 59.31 -17.75
CA GLU A 905 -23.26 59.30 -18.48
C GLU A 905 -23.38 60.45 -19.48
N ARG A 906 -22.78 61.62 -19.17
CA ARG A 906 -22.84 62.81 -20.02
C ARG A 906 -21.80 62.79 -21.15
N ARG A 907 -20.63 62.20 -20.92
CA ARG A 907 -19.45 62.23 -21.81
C ARG A 907 -18.88 60.82 -22.00
N GLU A 908 -19.75 59.88 -22.40
CA GLU A 908 -19.42 58.46 -22.48
C GLU A 908 -18.21 58.15 -23.40
N GLU A 909 -18.12 58.83 -24.54
CA GLU A 909 -17.08 58.59 -25.53
C GLU A 909 -15.70 59.07 -25.03
N GLU A 910 -15.66 60.21 -24.34
CA GLU A 910 -14.45 60.74 -23.70
C GLU A 910 -14.00 59.86 -22.53
N PHE A 911 -14.95 59.37 -21.73
CA PHE A 911 -14.64 58.41 -20.67
C PHE A 911 -14.07 57.11 -21.24
N ARG A 912 -14.58 56.62 -22.37
CA ARG A 912 -14.08 55.38 -23.00
C ARG A 912 -12.61 55.55 -23.44
N GLN A 913 -12.26 56.71 -24.00
CA GLN A 913 -10.94 56.99 -24.56
C GLN A 913 -9.90 57.54 -23.56
N CYS A 914 -10.33 57.97 -22.37
CA CYS A 914 -9.40 58.54 -21.40
C CYS A 914 -8.48 57.48 -20.78
N ALA A 915 -7.27 57.90 -20.42
CA ALA A 915 -6.38 57.10 -19.57
C ALA A 915 -6.36 57.62 -18.12
N ARG A 916 -6.83 58.85 -17.89
CA ARG A 916 -6.85 59.51 -16.58
C ARG A 916 -8.20 60.11 -16.27
N ILE A 917 -8.57 60.03 -14.99
CA ILE A 917 -9.76 60.66 -14.40
C ILE A 917 -9.27 61.60 -13.31
N GLU A 918 -9.37 62.90 -13.57
CA GLU A 918 -8.91 63.96 -12.68
C GLU A 918 -10.10 64.61 -11.97
N LEU A 919 -10.05 64.66 -10.64
CA LEU A 919 -11.05 65.34 -9.82
C LEU A 919 -10.55 66.73 -9.40
N ASP A 920 -11.35 67.77 -9.62
CA ASP A 920 -11.16 69.10 -9.03
C ASP A 920 -12.20 69.29 -7.92
N PHE A 921 -11.74 69.48 -6.69
CA PHE A 921 -12.60 69.57 -5.51
C PHE A 921 -12.61 70.97 -4.93
N ARG A 922 -13.83 71.51 -4.73
CA ARG A 922 -14.04 72.83 -4.12
C ARG A 922 -14.91 72.72 -2.87
N PRO A 923 -14.33 72.94 -1.67
CA PRO A 923 -15.12 73.13 -0.46
C PRO A 923 -15.75 74.53 -0.53
N VAL A 924 -17.04 74.63 -0.82
CA VAL A 924 -17.73 75.93 -0.91
C VAL A 924 -18.19 76.39 0.47
N GLY A 925 -18.12 77.70 0.74
CA GLY A 925 -18.52 78.36 1.99
C GLY A 925 -20.02 78.29 2.33
N PRO A 926 -20.46 79.01 3.39
CA PRO A 926 -21.72 78.72 4.09
C PRO A 926 -22.96 78.91 3.19
N GLY A 927 -23.58 77.80 2.78
CA GLY A 927 -24.86 77.75 2.06
C GLY A 927 -24.90 76.86 0.81
N GLY A 928 -23.76 76.42 0.27
CA GLY A 928 -23.69 75.49 -0.88
C GLY A 928 -23.15 74.11 -0.51
N GLY A 929 -23.67 73.04 -1.12
CA GLY A 929 -23.11 71.69 -0.98
C GLY A 929 -21.71 71.56 -1.61
N PRO A 930 -20.87 70.62 -1.16
CA PRO A 930 -19.54 70.39 -1.75
C PRO A 930 -19.68 70.00 -3.23
N ARG A 931 -18.72 70.42 -4.07
CA ARG A 931 -18.72 70.12 -5.50
C ARG A 931 -17.39 69.50 -5.95
N THR A 932 -17.49 68.39 -6.66
CA THR A 932 -16.39 67.72 -7.34
C THR A 932 -16.66 67.80 -8.84
N ASP A 933 -15.79 68.47 -9.59
CA ASP A 933 -15.82 68.49 -11.05
C ASP A 933 -14.87 67.40 -11.59
N VAL A 934 -15.28 66.66 -12.61
CA VAL A 934 -14.51 65.53 -13.18
C VAL A 934 -13.99 65.89 -14.57
N ARG A 935 -12.73 65.59 -14.84
CA ARG A 935 -12.11 65.71 -16.16
C ARG A 935 -11.56 64.37 -16.64
N PHE A 936 -11.83 64.06 -17.90
CA PHE A 936 -11.28 62.91 -18.59
C PHE A 936 -10.14 63.38 -19.49
N SER A 937 -8.94 62.83 -19.29
CA SER A 937 -7.74 63.21 -20.06
C SER A 937 -7.06 61.98 -20.69
N PRO A 938 -6.48 62.12 -21.89
CA PRO A 938 -5.65 61.06 -22.48
C PRO A 938 -4.38 60.87 -21.65
N ALA A 939 -3.69 59.74 -21.83
CA ALA A 939 -2.39 59.51 -21.20
C ALA A 939 -1.45 60.65 -21.62
N ALA A 940 -0.76 61.29 -20.67
CA ALA A 940 0.23 62.28 -21.03
C ALA A 940 1.30 61.61 -21.91
N GLU A 941 1.53 62.14 -23.11
CA GLU A 941 2.77 61.84 -23.83
C GLU A 941 3.92 62.21 -22.89
N ALA A 942 4.77 61.23 -22.58
CA ALA A 942 6.01 61.47 -21.86
C ALA A 942 6.84 62.47 -22.69
N GLY A 943 6.74 63.75 -22.35
CA GLY A 943 7.60 64.77 -22.92
C GLY A 943 9.06 64.42 -22.62
N PRO A 944 9.98 64.56 -23.59
CA PRO A 944 11.38 64.27 -23.36
C PRO A 944 11.97 65.35 -22.44
N GLY A 945 12.41 64.98 -21.24
CA GLY A 945 13.26 65.84 -20.41
C GLY A 945 12.98 65.75 -18.91
N HIS A 946 13.73 64.90 -18.20
CA HIS A 946 14.97 65.33 -17.54
C HIS A 946 15.73 64.09 -17.09
N GLU A 947 16.94 63.93 -17.63
CA GLU A 947 17.98 62.98 -17.19
C GLU A 947 18.32 63.12 -15.71
#